data_AF-A0A918H7I9-F1
#
_entry.id   AF-A0A918H7I9-F1
#
_cell.length_a   1.000
_cell.length_b   1.000
_cell.length_c   1.000
_cell.angle_alpha   90.00
_cell.angle_beta   90.00
_cell.angle_gamma   90.00
#
_symmetry.space_group_name_H-M   'P 1'
#
loop_
_entity.id
_entity.type
_entity.pdbx_description
1 polymer ?
#
loop_
_entity_poly.entity_id
_entity_poly.type
_entity_poly.pdbx_seq_one_letter_code
_entity_poly.pdbx_strand_id
1 'polypeptide(L)'
;MPRFSIIVPCFKVQGFLRECLDSLLAQSYRDFEVIAVDDRSPDGCGAILDEFAARDARVRVLHLPENVGLGRARNAGMPHATGDYLFFLDSDDTLTPGALRASADRLAEAGDPDVLVFDYARTHWWGGTRRNALAHILADVGDGTFTAAERPEILDLLMVVWNKVYRRDFVEENGFAFPPGYYEDTPWTFPVMLSARRIATLDRICLNYRQRRQGNILSTTSRKHFDIHDQYERVFTFVASRPELDGWRPYLHRKMGEHCLDILAKPDRLPPSDKGEFFRRTVEMFRAYRPAGEPVPAELKVLEGGWAAYRVRRQGGRAGRELLRRGGLVRRAAGGRVRRAADAVSARRPLDPRLVVYSAFSHRGVLGDPGAVYRKAREIAPQLRGVWVVRDEETAAGLPDDVERVLLDSPEYRRVTARAGFFVNNVNWPGTLTKRPGSVHVHTHQGTPLKYMAADLLERPGGRFGVDVPQMLRRADRWDFSLVANRHSELVWERAYPCHFTSARTGSPRNDVLVTADARATAAARSRLGVPDGRTVVLYAPTRREYVRGGHAERIDLARLAADLGEDHTLVVRLHPSLATGPARGAGLADLHRRGVLIDATDEPHVEEVMLASDLLVTDYSALMFDYANLDRPIVVHADDWNAYTASRGTYFDITAEPPGQVSRSYRELAWLLASGGWRDEDSTRLRTAFRQRFCAYDDGRAAERVVRRLLLGEDPGEPSPVSVPGPAAGHDLLAST
;
A
#
# COMPACT_ATOMS: atom_id res chain seq x y z
N MET A 1 -27.76 -16.90 20.26
CA MET A 1 -26.92 -15.69 20.38
C MET A 1 -25.54 -16.07 19.89
N PRO A 2 -24.80 -15.19 19.20
CA PRO A 2 -23.46 -15.50 18.74
C PRO A 2 -22.53 -15.79 19.92
N ARG A 3 -21.53 -16.65 19.75
CA ARG A 3 -20.53 -16.86 20.81
C ARG A 3 -19.59 -15.66 20.96
N PHE A 4 -19.25 -15.01 19.84
CA PHE A 4 -18.35 -13.86 19.81
C PHE A 4 -18.98 -12.64 19.13
N SER A 5 -18.86 -11.47 19.75
CA SER A 5 -19.00 -10.18 19.08
C SER A 5 -17.63 -9.59 18.82
N ILE A 6 -17.27 -9.50 17.55
CA ILE A 6 -15.93 -9.08 17.13
C ILE A 6 -15.98 -7.61 16.70
N ILE A 7 -15.38 -6.72 17.49
CA ILE A 7 -15.42 -5.28 17.28
C ILE A 7 -14.16 -4.84 16.54
N VAL A 8 -14.34 -4.23 15.37
CA VAL A 8 -13.26 -3.88 14.42
C VAL A 8 -13.25 -2.36 14.17
N PRO A 9 -12.53 -1.55 14.97
CA PRO A 9 -12.40 -0.12 14.74
C PRO A 9 -11.51 0.17 13.53
N CYS A 10 -11.92 1.07 12.65
CA CYS A 10 -11.28 1.36 11.36
C CYS A 10 -10.95 2.83 11.22
N PHE A 11 -9.66 3.15 11.06
CA PHE A 11 -9.21 4.50 10.70
C PHE A 11 -7.85 4.50 9.98
N LYS A 12 -7.79 4.96 8.72
CA LYS A 12 -6.55 5.05 7.92
C LYS A 12 -5.85 3.71 7.70
N VAL A 13 -6.65 2.70 7.36
CA VAL A 13 -6.24 1.29 7.23
C VAL A 13 -6.77 0.64 5.94
N GLN A 14 -7.24 1.42 4.97
CA GLN A 14 -7.89 0.87 3.76
C GLN A 14 -7.04 -0.19 3.03
N GLY A 15 -5.71 -0.07 3.08
CA GLY A 15 -4.75 -1.00 2.47
C GLY A 15 -4.63 -2.36 3.18
N PHE A 16 -5.15 -2.50 4.39
CA PHE A 16 -5.08 -3.73 5.22
C PHE A 16 -6.45 -4.31 5.56
N LEU A 17 -7.48 -3.45 5.58
CA LEU A 17 -8.82 -3.78 6.07
C LEU A 17 -9.46 -4.99 5.37
N ARG A 18 -9.29 -5.13 4.05
CA ARG A 18 -9.83 -6.28 3.31
C ARG A 18 -9.24 -7.60 3.80
N GLU A 19 -7.92 -7.65 3.96
CA GLU A 19 -7.22 -8.84 4.44
C GLU A 19 -7.65 -9.21 5.87
N CYS A 20 -7.87 -8.19 6.72
CA CYS A 20 -8.42 -8.35 8.07
C CYS A 20 -9.80 -9.03 8.03
N LEU A 21 -10.75 -8.45 7.28
CA LEU A 21 -12.13 -8.96 7.17
C LEU A 21 -12.19 -10.32 6.48
N ASP A 22 -11.40 -10.56 5.42
CA ASP A 22 -11.32 -11.85 4.75
C ASP A 22 -10.84 -12.94 5.73
N SER A 23 -9.80 -12.65 6.53
CA SER A 23 -9.27 -13.60 7.53
C SER A 23 -10.30 -13.96 8.60
N LEU A 24 -11.19 -13.02 8.91
CA LEU A 24 -12.27 -13.15 9.89
C LEU A 24 -13.44 -13.97 9.33
N LEU A 25 -13.92 -13.62 8.13
CA LEU A 25 -15.08 -14.27 7.50
C LEU A 25 -14.77 -15.67 6.98
N ALA A 26 -13.49 -15.97 6.71
CA ALA A 26 -13.00 -17.29 6.34
C ALA A 26 -12.84 -18.27 7.53
N GLN A 27 -13.08 -17.84 8.77
CA GLN A 27 -12.99 -18.73 9.94
C GLN A 27 -13.96 -19.91 9.85
N SER A 28 -13.51 -21.09 10.28
CA SER A 28 -14.30 -22.32 10.26
C SER A 28 -15.36 -22.41 11.35
N TYR A 29 -15.26 -21.56 12.38
CA TYR A 29 -16.28 -21.38 13.40
C TYR A 29 -17.18 -20.23 12.96
N ARG A 30 -18.50 -20.46 12.89
CA ARG A 30 -19.45 -19.53 12.26
C ARG A 30 -20.29 -18.72 13.25
N ASP A 31 -20.26 -19.08 14.53
CA ASP A 31 -21.12 -18.50 15.55
C ASP A 31 -20.51 -17.21 16.12
N PHE A 32 -20.44 -16.18 15.27
CA PHE A 32 -19.94 -14.87 15.62
C PHE A 32 -20.61 -13.78 14.79
N GLU A 33 -20.57 -12.56 15.30
CA GLU A 33 -20.92 -11.34 14.57
C GLU A 33 -19.73 -10.39 14.50
N VAL A 34 -19.75 -9.49 13.53
CA VAL A 34 -18.71 -8.47 13.32
C VAL A 34 -19.35 -7.09 13.43
N ILE A 35 -18.82 -6.26 14.31
CA ILE A 35 -19.23 -4.87 14.49
C ILE A 35 -18.07 -4.01 14.01
N ALA A 36 -18.09 -3.65 12.73
CA ALA A 36 -17.07 -2.82 12.11
C ALA A 36 -17.40 -1.34 12.32
N VAL A 37 -16.50 -0.61 12.97
CA VAL A 37 -16.72 0.80 13.34
C VAL A 37 -15.82 1.67 12.48
N ASP A 38 -16.40 2.37 11.50
CA ASP A 38 -15.71 3.42 10.75
C ASP A 38 -15.62 4.68 11.61
N ASP A 39 -14.43 4.95 12.15
CA ASP A 39 -14.13 6.08 13.03
C ASP A 39 -13.95 7.39 12.21
N ARG A 40 -14.90 7.64 11.31
CA ARG A 40 -14.90 8.69 10.30
C ARG A 40 -13.58 8.73 9.52
N SER A 41 -13.22 7.60 8.90
CA SER A 41 -11.97 7.55 8.17
C SER A 41 -11.97 8.47 6.95
N PRO A 42 -10.88 9.22 6.70
CA PRO A 42 -10.77 10.08 5.53
C PRO A 42 -10.38 9.31 4.26
N ASP A 43 -10.05 8.02 4.40
CA ASP A 43 -9.73 7.13 3.30
C ASP A 43 -10.95 6.23 2.96
N GLY A 44 -10.76 5.26 2.09
CA GLY A 44 -11.79 4.36 1.60
C GLY A 44 -12.23 3.26 2.58
N CYS A 45 -11.93 3.34 3.88
CA CYS A 45 -12.38 2.34 4.86
C CYS A 45 -13.90 2.16 4.86
N GLY A 46 -14.67 3.25 4.96
CA GLY A 46 -16.15 3.19 5.04
C GLY A 46 -16.76 2.39 3.88
N ALA A 47 -16.37 2.72 2.65
CA ALA A 47 -16.87 2.00 1.47
C ALA A 47 -16.34 0.56 1.33
N ILE A 48 -15.22 0.21 1.97
CA ILE A 48 -14.81 -1.21 2.07
C ILE A 48 -15.74 -1.93 3.05
N LEU A 49 -16.05 -1.33 4.20
CA LEU A 49 -16.97 -1.93 5.18
C LEU A 49 -18.36 -2.17 4.58
N ASP A 50 -18.91 -1.20 3.84
CA ASP A 50 -20.21 -1.32 3.16
C ASP A 50 -20.25 -2.48 2.18
N GLU A 51 -19.18 -2.67 1.42
CA GLU A 51 -19.04 -3.80 0.49
C GLU A 51 -19.09 -5.16 1.21
N PHE A 52 -18.44 -5.27 2.37
CA PHE A 52 -18.44 -6.50 3.16
C PHE A 52 -19.79 -6.76 3.82
N ALA A 53 -20.45 -5.72 4.34
CA ALA A 53 -21.80 -5.84 4.91
C ALA A 53 -22.85 -6.23 3.87
N ALA A 54 -22.72 -5.76 2.63
CA ALA A 54 -23.59 -6.18 1.54
C ALA A 54 -23.41 -7.66 1.16
N ARG A 55 -22.24 -8.26 1.46
CA ARG A 55 -21.88 -9.64 1.08
C ARG A 55 -22.10 -10.67 2.18
N ASP A 56 -21.98 -10.28 3.45
CA ASP A 56 -22.05 -11.20 4.58
C ASP A 56 -22.89 -10.60 5.72
N ALA A 57 -24.02 -11.24 6.02
CA ALA A 57 -24.97 -10.78 7.01
C ALA A 57 -24.41 -10.76 8.45
N ARG A 58 -23.25 -11.38 8.70
CA ARG A 58 -22.56 -11.29 10.01
C ARG A 58 -21.90 -9.94 10.23
N VAL A 59 -21.73 -9.13 9.18
CA VAL A 59 -21.04 -7.83 9.26
C VAL A 59 -22.04 -6.69 9.42
N ARG A 60 -21.96 -6.01 10.55
CA ARG A 60 -22.68 -4.77 10.85
C ARG A 60 -21.70 -3.60 10.86
N VAL A 61 -22.04 -2.54 10.15
CA VAL A 61 -21.19 -1.34 10.03
C VAL A 61 -21.79 -0.20 10.84
N LEU A 62 -20.92 0.51 11.56
CA LEU A 62 -21.23 1.74 12.29
C LEU A 62 -20.35 2.87 11.76
N HIS A 63 -20.92 3.84 11.04
CA HIS A 63 -20.20 5.04 10.63
C HIS A 63 -20.36 6.13 11.69
N LEU A 64 -19.25 6.49 12.33
CA LEU A 64 -19.25 7.56 13.30
C LEU A 64 -19.28 8.93 12.58
N PRO A 65 -19.99 9.93 13.14
CA PRO A 65 -20.10 11.25 12.53
C PRO A 65 -18.77 12.02 12.55
N GLU A 66 -17.89 11.70 13.49
CA GLU A 66 -16.59 12.33 13.69
C GLU A 66 -15.53 11.30 14.11
N ASN A 67 -14.25 11.65 13.97
CA ASN A 67 -13.16 10.82 14.43
C ASN A 67 -12.98 10.98 15.95
N VAL A 68 -13.29 9.92 16.70
CA VAL A 68 -13.23 9.90 18.18
C VAL A 68 -11.99 9.18 18.72
N GLY A 69 -11.24 8.50 17.86
CA GLY A 69 -10.03 7.75 18.20
C GLY A 69 -10.31 6.30 18.57
N LEU A 70 -9.27 5.48 18.49
CA LEU A 70 -9.32 4.02 18.54
C LEU A 70 -10.12 3.46 19.72
N GLY A 71 -9.83 3.90 20.96
CA GLY A 71 -10.54 3.46 22.15
C GLY A 71 -12.03 3.78 22.12
N ARG A 72 -12.39 5.03 21.78
CA ARG A 72 -13.80 5.44 21.73
C ARG A 72 -14.55 4.79 20.58
N ALA A 73 -13.89 4.47 19.47
CA ALA A 73 -14.47 3.66 18.41
C ALA A 73 -14.82 2.24 18.90
N ARG A 74 -13.97 1.61 19.72
CA ARG A 74 -14.32 0.34 20.39
C ARG A 74 -15.54 0.48 21.30
N ASN A 75 -15.58 1.55 22.13
CA ASN A 75 -16.74 1.83 22.98
C ASN A 75 -18.03 2.04 22.16
N ALA A 76 -17.95 2.66 20.99
CA ALA A 76 -19.12 2.85 20.14
C ALA A 76 -19.66 1.52 19.60
N GLY A 77 -18.78 0.52 19.38
CA GLY A 77 -19.19 -0.83 18.97
C GLY A 77 -19.77 -1.68 20.11
N MET A 78 -19.27 -1.54 21.34
CA MET A 78 -19.65 -2.41 22.47
C MET A 78 -21.16 -2.51 22.74
N PRO A 79 -21.95 -1.42 22.77
CA PRO A 79 -23.40 -1.49 22.98
C PRO A 79 -24.18 -2.28 21.91
N HIS A 80 -23.56 -2.56 20.76
CA HIS A 80 -24.18 -3.31 19.68
C HIS A 80 -23.83 -4.81 19.73
N ALA A 81 -22.98 -5.24 20.66
CA ALA A 81 -22.59 -6.62 20.85
C ALA A 81 -23.70 -7.44 21.52
N THR A 82 -24.02 -8.59 20.93
CA THR A 82 -25.01 -9.55 21.41
C THR A 82 -24.40 -10.89 21.83
N GLY A 83 -23.12 -11.11 21.56
CA GLY A 83 -22.44 -12.36 21.82
C GLY A 83 -21.95 -12.52 23.25
N ASP A 84 -21.72 -13.77 23.66
CA ASP A 84 -21.28 -14.09 25.02
C ASP A 84 -19.91 -13.50 25.36
N TYR A 85 -19.04 -13.38 24.34
CA TYR A 85 -17.69 -12.86 24.46
C TYR A 85 -17.45 -11.68 23.51
N LEU A 86 -16.80 -10.64 24.02
CA LEU A 86 -16.26 -9.54 23.24
C LEU A 86 -14.85 -9.90 22.76
N PHE A 87 -14.56 -9.60 21.49
CA PHE A 87 -13.23 -9.70 20.90
C PHE A 87 -12.91 -8.41 20.13
N PHE A 88 -11.90 -7.66 20.54
CA PHE A 88 -11.43 -6.48 19.82
C PHE A 88 -10.34 -6.88 18.82
N LEU A 89 -10.57 -6.64 17.54
CA LEU A 89 -9.59 -6.93 16.48
C LEU A 89 -9.16 -5.62 15.83
N ASP A 90 -7.86 -5.33 15.87
CA ASP A 90 -7.32 -4.18 15.16
C ASP A 90 -7.38 -4.42 13.63
N SER A 91 -7.84 -3.40 12.90
CA SER A 91 -8.22 -3.50 11.49
C SER A 91 -7.06 -3.63 10.50
N ASP A 92 -5.81 -3.59 10.97
CA ASP A 92 -4.61 -3.91 10.20
C ASP A 92 -3.99 -5.28 10.50
N ASP A 93 -4.59 -6.05 11.43
CA ASP A 93 -4.19 -7.39 11.81
C ASP A 93 -5.08 -8.47 11.17
N THR A 94 -4.64 -9.73 11.21
CA THR A 94 -5.40 -10.88 10.68
C THR A 94 -5.50 -12.02 11.67
N LEU A 95 -6.60 -12.78 11.63
CA LEU A 95 -6.73 -14.02 12.38
C LEU A 95 -6.05 -15.17 11.67
N THR A 96 -5.48 -16.10 12.42
CA THR A 96 -4.97 -17.36 11.84
C THR A 96 -6.14 -18.33 11.56
N PRO A 97 -5.99 -19.27 10.61
CA PRO A 97 -7.02 -20.26 10.36
C PRO A 97 -7.39 -21.08 11.61
N GLY A 98 -8.69 -21.15 11.90
CA GLY A 98 -9.23 -21.91 13.04
C GLY A 98 -9.04 -21.25 14.40
N ALA A 99 -8.61 -19.98 14.45
CA ALA A 99 -8.46 -19.22 15.68
C ALA A 99 -9.75 -19.20 16.51
N LEU A 100 -10.88 -18.82 15.92
CA LEU A 100 -12.16 -18.72 16.63
C LEU A 100 -12.66 -20.08 17.14
N ARG A 101 -12.41 -21.16 16.37
CA ARG A 101 -12.75 -22.53 16.80
C ARG A 101 -11.95 -22.92 18.04
N ALA A 102 -10.63 -22.77 17.98
CA ALA A 102 -9.76 -23.08 19.12
C ALA A 102 -10.09 -22.24 20.35
N SER A 103 -10.44 -20.96 20.17
CA SER A 103 -10.92 -20.12 21.27
C SER A 103 -12.24 -20.62 21.85
N ALA A 104 -13.22 -20.98 21.01
CA ALA A 104 -14.51 -21.50 21.49
C ALA A 104 -14.35 -22.81 22.27
N ASP A 105 -13.56 -23.74 21.74
CA ASP A 105 -13.27 -25.03 22.38
C ASP A 105 -12.60 -24.81 23.74
N ARG A 106 -11.58 -23.95 23.80
CA ARG A 106 -10.87 -23.64 25.05
C ARG A 106 -11.75 -22.93 26.08
N LEU A 107 -12.65 -22.04 25.65
CA LEU A 107 -13.62 -21.41 26.55
C LEU A 107 -14.53 -22.45 27.19
N ALA A 108 -15.06 -23.39 26.39
CA ALA A 108 -15.92 -24.46 26.90
C ALA A 108 -15.16 -25.39 27.88
N GLU A 109 -13.93 -25.78 27.56
CA GLU A 109 -13.07 -26.59 28.43
C GLU A 109 -12.74 -25.90 29.75
N ALA A 110 -12.47 -24.59 29.72
CA ALA A 110 -12.21 -23.79 30.92
C ALA A 110 -13.49 -23.41 31.70
N GLY A 111 -14.67 -23.86 31.24
CA GLY A 111 -15.96 -23.57 31.85
C GLY A 111 -16.34 -22.08 31.81
N ASP A 112 -16.15 -21.44 30.67
CA ASP A 112 -16.52 -20.05 30.37
C ASP A 112 -15.86 -19.02 31.31
N PRO A 113 -14.53 -18.89 31.25
CA PRO A 113 -13.75 -17.94 32.06
C PRO A 113 -14.13 -16.48 31.77
N ASP A 114 -13.79 -15.58 32.67
CA ASP A 114 -13.98 -14.13 32.49
C ASP A 114 -13.12 -13.62 31.32
N VAL A 115 -11.90 -14.16 31.18
CA VAL A 115 -10.94 -13.77 30.14
C VAL A 115 -10.23 -15.02 29.62
N LEU A 116 -10.12 -15.13 28.29
CA LEU A 116 -9.20 -16.06 27.64
C LEU A 116 -8.10 -15.28 26.94
N VAL A 117 -6.84 -15.58 27.26
CA VAL A 117 -5.64 -15.01 26.65
C VAL A 117 -5.04 -16.00 25.66
N PHE A 118 -4.78 -15.58 24.43
CA PHE A 118 -4.17 -16.43 23.40
C PHE A 118 -2.89 -15.83 22.83
N ASP A 119 -2.14 -16.66 22.12
CA ASP A 119 -0.85 -16.26 21.56
C ASP A 119 -1.00 -15.56 20.20
N TYR A 120 0.07 -14.89 19.79
CA TYR A 120 0.16 -14.17 18.54
C TYR A 120 1.55 -14.28 17.90
N ALA A 121 1.61 -13.92 16.62
CA ALA A 121 2.88 -13.79 15.91
C ALA A 121 3.00 -12.39 15.32
N ARG A 122 4.18 -11.77 15.45
CA ARG A 122 4.52 -10.52 14.76
C ARG A 122 4.84 -10.83 13.30
N THR A 123 4.09 -10.24 12.39
CA THR A 123 4.32 -10.35 10.94
C THR A 123 4.92 -9.05 10.42
N HIS A 124 6.12 -9.12 9.85
CA HIS A 124 6.88 -7.94 9.46
C HIS A 124 6.71 -7.59 8.00
N TRP A 125 6.60 -6.30 7.68
CA TRP A 125 6.50 -5.79 6.31
C TRP A 125 7.62 -6.25 5.38
N TRP A 126 8.76 -6.72 5.91
CA TRP A 126 9.89 -7.25 5.14
C TRP A 126 9.86 -8.78 4.90
N GLY A 127 8.75 -9.46 5.23
CA GLY A 127 8.55 -10.89 4.93
C GLY A 127 9.10 -11.82 6.00
N GLY A 128 8.76 -11.60 7.28
CA GLY A 128 9.15 -12.50 8.36
C GLY A 128 8.12 -12.54 9.47
N THR A 129 7.90 -13.73 10.04
CA THR A 129 6.94 -13.96 11.12
C THR A 129 7.67 -14.46 12.36
N ARG A 130 7.36 -13.90 13.53
CA ARG A 130 7.97 -14.30 14.81
C ARG A 130 6.89 -14.48 15.87
N ARG A 131 6.79 -15.69 16.43
CA ARG A 131 5.96 -15.96 17.61
C ARG A 131 6.36 -15.04 18.77
N ASN A 132 5.42 -14.72 19.63
CA ASN A 132 5.65 -13.98 20.86
C ASN A 132 6.81 -14.60 21.68
N ALA A 133 7.73 -13.76 22.17
CA ALA A 133 8.89 -14.23 22.95
C ALA A 133 8.49 -14.78 24.33
N LEU A 134 7.34 -14.35 24.84
CA LEU A 134 6.77 -14.78 26.11
C LEU A 134 5.67 -15.83 25.95
N ALA A 135 5.64 -16.55 24.81
CA ALA A 135 4.63 -17.58 24.57
C ALA A 135 4.64 -18.71 25.62
N HIS A 136 5.79 -18.99 26.25
CA HIS A 136 5.90 -19.98 27.33
C HIS A 136 4.94 -19.72 28.49
N ILE A 137 4.65 -18.45 28.81
CA ILE A 137 3.68 -18.06 29.85
C ILE A 137 2.29 -18.63 29.56
N LEU A 138 1.91 -18.83 28.29
CA LEU A 138 0.62 -19.41 27.93
C LEU A 138 0.59 -20.93 28.06
N ALA A 139 1.73 -21.58 27.85
CA ALA A 139 1.87 -23.03 27.94
C ALA A 139 1.93 -23.53 29.40
N ASP A 140 2.49 -22.73 30.32
CA ASP A 140 2.80 -23.15 31.69
C ASP A 140 1.58 -23.22 32.63
N VAL A 141 0.42 -22.69 32.22
CA VAL A 141 -0.76 -22.54 33.10
C VAL A 141 -1.67 -23.79 33.16
N GLY A 142 -1.54 -24.69 32.19
CA GLY A 142 -2.37 -25.90 32.09
C GLY A 142 -3.84 -25.63 31.74
N ASP A 143 -4.70 -26.63 31.94
CA ASP A 143 -6.07 -26.65 31.41
C ASP A 143 -7.10 -25.90 32.28
N GLY A 144 -6.72 -25.48 33.49
CA GLY A 144 -7.60 -24.81 34.45
C GLY A 144 -7.80 -23.30 34.22
N THR A 145 -8.41 -22.65 35.22
CA THR A 145 -8.49 -21.19 35.31
C THR A 145 -7.76 -20.68 36.55
N PHE A 146 -7.31 -19.43 36.52
CA PHE A 146 -6.54 -18.78 37.59
C PHE A 146 -6.87 -17.28 37.68
N THR A 147 -6.39 -16.64 38.73
CA THR A 147 -6.38 -15.18 38.92
C THR A 147 -5.01 -14.60 38.62
N ALA A 148 -4.93 -13.32 38.27
CA ALA A 148 -3.63 -12.67 38.08
C ALA A 148 -2.74 -12.73 39.34
N ALA A 149 -3.33 -12.83 40.54
CA ALA A 149 -2.57 -12.93 41.79
C ALA A 149 -1.88 -14.30 41.96
N GLU A 150 -2.49 -15.37 41.46
CA GLU A 150 -1.92 -16.72 41.48
C GLU A 150 -0.81 -16.91 40.45
N ARG A 151 -0.86 -16.16 39.34
CA ARG A 151 0.09 -16.20 38.22
C ARG A 151 0.40 -14.78 37.70
N PRO A 152 1.13 -13.96 38.46
CA PRO A 152 1.41 -12.56 38.10
C PRO A 152 2.18 -12.39 36.79
N GLU A 153 2.93 -13.40 36.35
CA GLU A 153 3.65 -13.45 35.07
C GLU A 153 2.73 -13.23 33.85
N ILE A 154 1.43 -13.51 33.96
CA ILE A 154 0.47 -13.21 32.88
C ILE A 154 0.44 -11.72 32.52
N LEU A 155 0.76 -10.86 33.49
CA LEU A 155 0.81 -9.41 33.31
C LEU A 155 2.12 -8.91 32.70
N ASP A 156 3.11 -9.79 32.47
CA ASP A 156 4.32 -9.48 31.70
C ASP A 156 4.11 -9.61 30.19
N LEU A 157 3.02 -10.26 29.76
CA LEU A 157 2.57 -10.21 28.38
C LEU A 157 2.28 -8.77 27.94
N LEU A 158 2.24 -8.55 26.63
CA LEU A 158 1.95 -7.23 26.09
C LEU A 158 0.56 -6.76 26.55
N MET A 159 0.48 -5.53 27.09
CA MET A 159 -0.78 -4.91 27.52
C MET A 159 -1.56 -4.39 26.31
N VAL A 160 -2.10 -5.34 25.56
CA VAL A 160 -2.95 -5.14 24.38
C VAL A 160 -4.29 -5.82 24.56
N VAL A 161 -5.29 -5.31 23.86
CA VAL A 161 -6.65 -5.85 23.96
C VAL A 161 -6.95 -6.96 22.97
N TRP A 162 -6.22 -7.02 21.85
CA TRP A 162 -6.52 -7.88 20.72
C TRP A 162 -6.05 -9.33 20.86
N ASN A 163 -5.30 -9.69 21.91
CA ASN A 163 -4.88 -11.08 22.14
C ASN A 163 -5.75 -11.79 23.20
N LYS A 164 -6.96 -11.26 23.42
CA LYS A 164 -7.87 -11.74 24.45
C LYS A 164 -9.31 -11.70 23.97
N VAL A 165 -10.12 -12.59 24.52
CA VAL A 165 -11.59 -12.47 24.49
C VAL A 165 -12.12 -12.33 25.92
N TYR A 166 -13.19 -11.56 26.07
CA TYR A 166 -13.70 -11.09 27.36
C TYR A 166 -15.17 -11.47 27.50
N ARG A 167 -15.56 -12.14 28.60
CA ARG A 167 -16.98 -12.46 28.82
C ARG A 167 -17.77 -11.16 28.96
N ARG A 168 -18.80 -10.98 28.13
CA ARG A 168 -19.52 -9.70 27.99
C ARG A 168 -20.14 -9.24 29.30
N ASP A 169 -20.85 -10.13 30.01
CA ASP A 169 -21.48 -9.79 31.29
C ASP A 169 -20.44 -9.35 32.34
N PHE A 170 -19.26 -9.98 32.38
CA PHE A 170 -18.16 -9.56 33.27
C PHE A 170 -17.66 -8.14 32.93
N VAL A 171 -17.62 -7.79 31.63
CA VAL A 171 -17.25 -6.45 31.18
C VAL A 171 -18.31 -5.42 31.60
N GLU A 172 -19.59 -5.74 31.40
CA GLU A 172 -20.73 -4.87 31.74
C GLU A 172 -20.84 -4.64 33.25
N GLU A 173 -20.78 -5.71 34.06
CA GLU A 173 -20.83 -5.67 35.53
C GLU A 173 -19.74 -4.77 36.13
N ASN A 174 -18.56 -4.74 35.52
CA ASN A 174 -17.43 -3.94 36.01
C ASN A 174 -17.36 -2.53 35.40
N GLY A 175 -18.18 -2.22 34.40
CA GLY A 175 -18.20 -0.93 33.71
C GLY A 175 -16.90 -0.60 32.98
N PHE A 176 -16.21 -1.59 32.40
CA PHE A 176 -14.96 -1.32 31.68
C PHE A 176 -15.24 -0.56 30.38
N ALA A 177 -14.43 0.47 30.12
CA ALA A 177 -14.52 1.30 28.92
C ALA A 177 -13.14 1.85 28.53
N PHE A 178 -12.96 2.13 27.25
CA PHE A 178 -11.73 2.73 26.74
C PHE A 178 -11.76 4.27 26.86
N PRO A 179 -10.74 4.89 27.48
CA PRO A 179 -10.64 6.35 27.47
C PRO A 179 -10.05 6.88 26.14
N PRO A 180 -10.12 8.19 25.88
CA PRO A 180 -9.44 8.79 24.74
C PRO A 180 -7.91 8.82 24.92
N GLY A 181 -7.22 9.03 23.80
CA GLY A 181 -5.76 9.23 23.75
C GLY A 181 -5.00 7.97 23.35
N TYR A 182 -3.67 8.08 23.26
CA TYR A 182 -2.79 6.94 23.04
C TYR A 182 -2.73 6.03 24.27
N TYR A 183 -2.41 4.75 24.04
CA TYR A 183 -2.23 3.73 25.08
C TYR A 183 -3.52 3.39 25.84
N GLU A 184 -4.67 3.56 25.20
CA GLU A 184 -6.00 3.25 25.72
C GLU A 184 -6.18 1.77 26.13
N ASP A 185 -5.32 0.88 25.63
CA ASP A 185 -5.28 -0.52 26.06
C ASP A 185 -4.82 -0.68 27.52
N THR A 186 -4.02 0.26 28.04
CA THR A 186 -3.49 0.23 29.42
C THR A 186 -4.61 0.31 30.47
N PRO A 187 -5.49 1.34 30.44
CA PRO A 187 -6.63 1.47 31.34
C PRO A 187 -7.81 0.54 31.00
N TRP A 188 -7.69 -0.29 29.97
CA TRP A 188 -8.58 -1.43 29.76
C TRP A 188 -7.99 -2.71 30.38
N THR A 189 -6.80 -3.09 29.92
CA THR A 189 -6.20 -4.41 30.18
C THR A 189 -5.83 -4.58 31.65
N PHE A 190 -5.28 -3.57 32.31
CA PHE A 190 -4.99 -3.69 33.75
C PHE A 190 -6.28 -3.86 34.55
N PRO A 191 -7.27 -2.94 34.51
CA PRO A 191 -8.55 -3.14 35.21
C PRO A 191 -9.20 -4.50 34.98
N VAL A 192 -9.24 -4.97 33.73
CA VAL A 192 -9.79 -6.28 33.37
C VAL A 192 -9.01 -7.42 34.02
N MET A 193 -7.70 -7.48 33.81
CA MET A 193 -6.87 -8.60 34.28
C MET A 193 -6.78 -8.65 35.81
N LEU A 194 -6.77 -7.49 36.46
CA LEU A 194 -6.72 -7.40 37.93
C LEU A 194 -8.06 -7.78 38.59
N SER A 195 -9.18 -7.60 37.88
CA SER A 195 -10.52 -7.91 38.41
C SER A 195 -11.02 -9.32 38.03
N ALA A 196 -10.43 -9.93 37.01
CA ALA A 196 -10.83 -11.26 36.53
C ALA A 196 -10.56 -12.33 37.60
N ARG A 197 -11.60 -13.11 37.91
CA ARG A 197 -11.53 -14.24 38.85
C ARG A 197 -11.17 -15.54 38.15
N ARG A 198 -11.47 -15.63 36.85
CA ARG A 198 -11.20 -16.79 36.02
C ARG A 198 -10.56 -16.36 34.72
N ILE A 199 -9.24 -16.53 34.64
CA ILE A 199 -8.44 -16.35 33.44
C ILE A 199 -8.05 -17.74 32.93
N ALA A 200 -8.16 -17.95 31.63
CA ALA A 200 -7.61 -19.12 30.95
C ALA A 200 -6.59 -18.68 29.88
N THR A 201 -5.68 -19.57 29.52
CA THR A 201 -4.75 -19.38 28.41
C THR A 201 -5.01 -20.37 27.28
N LEU A 202 -4.65 -19.96 26.06
CA LEU A 202 -4.60 -20.81 24.87
C LEU A 202 -3.22 -20.65 24.23
N ASP A 203 -2.39 -21.69 24.31
CA ASP A 203 -1.06 -21.72 23.68
C ASP A 203 -1.15 -21.98 22.16
N ARG A 204 -1.83 -21.08 21.45
CA ARG A 204 -1.98 -21.12 20.00
C ARG A 204 -1.89 -19.72 19.44
N ILE A 205 -1.14 -19.58 18.34
CA ILE A 205 -1.11 -18.33 17.57
C ILE A 205 -2.48 -18.17 16.91
N CYS A 206 -3.32 -17.31 17.47
CA CYS A 206 -4.65 -17.00 16.95
C CYS A 206 -4.68 -15.70 16.13
N LEU A 207 -3.65 -14.85 16.26
CA LEU A 207 -3.57 -13.56 15.59
C LEU A 207 -2.18 -13.27 15.01
N ASN A 208 -2.15 -12.65 13.83
CA ASN A 208 -0.97 -12.09 13.19
C ASN A 208 -0.92 -10.57 13.43
N TYR A 209 -0.03 -10.14 14.32
CA TYR A 209 0.17 -8.74 14.68
C TYR A 209 1.11 -8.06 13.69
N ARG A 210 0.55 -7.25 12.78
CA ARG A 210 1.25 -6.65 11.65
C ARG A 210 2.18 -5.52 12.09
N GLN A 211 3.46 -5.72 11.85
CA GLN A 211 4.49 -4.70 12.01
C GLN A 211 4.62 -3.91 10.71
N ARG A 212 3.85 -2.82 10.63
CA ARG A 212 3.87 -1.86 9.52
C ARG A 212 5.18 -1.07 9.49
N ARG A 213 5.61 -0.67 8.29
CA ARG A 213 6.78 0.22 8.11
C ARG A 213 6.47 1.65 8.56
N GLN A 214 5.22 2.07 8.41
CA GLN A 214 4.72 3.41 8.68
C GLN A 214 3.25 3.37 9.13
N GLY A 215 2.78 4.45 9.76
CA GLY A 215 1.39 4.59 10.18
C GLY A 215 1.04 3.92 11.52
N ASN A 216 1.98 3.24 12.18
CA ASN A 216 1.76 2.74 13.54
C ASN A 216 1.86 3.91 14.54
N ILE A 217 0.83 4.07 15.38
CA ILE A 217 0.77 5.01 16.52
C ILE A 217 2.05 4.92 17.37
N LEU A 218 2.54 3.70 17.56
CA LEU A 218 3.71 3.36 18.35
C LEU A 218 5.05 3.48 17.57
N SER A 219 5.09 4.06 16.39
CA SER A 219 6.35 4.37 15.70
C SER A 219 6.38 5.80 15.15
N THR A 220 5.46 6.63 15.63
CA THR A 220 5.28 8.01 15.18
C THR A 220 5.81 8.97 16.24
N THR A 221 6.66 9.91 15.85
CA THR A 221 7.15 10.95 16.77
C THR A 221 6.04 11.95 17.06
N SER A 222 5.56 12.03 18.31
CA SER A 222 4.42 12.86 18.67
C SER A 222 4.38 13.24 20.16
N ARG A 223 3.79 14.40 20.48
CA ARG A 223 3.44 14.78 21.86
C ARG A 223 2.30 13.94 22.45
N LYS A 224 1.51 13.25 21.61
CA LYS A 224 0.44 12.33 22.07
C LYS A 224 0.97 11.21 22.98
N HIS A 225 2.27 10.92 22.97
CA HIS A 225 2.83 9.96 23.92
C HIS A 225 2.76 10.40 25.38
N PHE A 226 2.50 11.69 25.67
CA PHE A 226 2.26 12.17 27.03
C PHE A 226 1.01 11.55 27.67
N ASP A 227 0.03 11.12 26.85
CA ASP A 227 -1.23 10.51 27.29
C ASP A 227 -1.01 9.31 28.22
N ILE A 228 0.16 8.64 28.13
CA ILE A 228 0.50 7.52 29.02
C ILE A 228 0.43 7.88 30.50
N HIS A 229 0.72 9.14 30.87
CA HIS A 229 0.60 9.59 32.25
C HIS A 229 -0.87 9.58 32.70
N ASP A 230 -1.75 10.13 31.88
CA ASP A 230 -3.20 10.14 32.12
C ASP A 230 -3.75 8.70 32.15
N GLN A 231 -3.22 7.81 31.30
CA GLN A 231 -3.61 6.40 31.29
C GLN A 231 -3.26 5.69 32.60
N TYR A 232 -2.05 5.89 33.14
CA TYR A 232 -1.69 5.29 34.43
C TYR A 232 -2.43 5.94 35.60
N GLU A 233 -2.67 7.24 35.57
CA GLU A 233 -3.51 7.91 36.57
C GLU A 233 -4.92 7.30 36.63
N ARG A 234 -5.52 6.98 35.48
CA ARG A 234 -6.81 6.26 35.41
C ARG A 234 -6.72 4.87 36.03
N VAL A 235 -5.64 4.12 35.75
CA VAL A 235 -5.42 2.79 36.35
C VAL A 235 -5.25 2.87 37.88
N PHE A 236 -4.47 3.82 38.39
CA PHE A 236 -4.32 4.01 39.83
C PHE A 236 -5.62 4.44 40.49
N THR A 237 -6.40 5.30 39.85
CA THR A 237 -7.72 5.72 40.33
C THR A 237 -8.67 4.52 40.42
N PHE A 238 -8.66 3.66 39.40
CA PHE A 238 -9.45 2.42 39.39
C PHE A 238 -9.05 1.45 40.50
N VAL A 239 -7.75 1.23 40.73
CA VAL A 239 -7.29 0.37 41.84
C VAL A 239 -7.60 0.99 43.19
N ALA A 240 -7.48 2.32 43.33
CA ALA A 240 -7.77 3.00 44.58
C ALA A 240 -9.26 2.95 44.99
N SER A 241 -10.18 2.79 44.04
CA SER A 241 -11.61 2.64 44.33
C SER A 241 -12.03 1.21 44.70
N ARG A 242 -11.10 0.25 44.66
CA ARG A 242 -11.35 -1.19 44.90
C ARG A 242 -10.35 -1.75 45.92
N PRO A 243 -10.70 -1.78 47.23
CA PRO A 243 -9.80 -2.23 48.29
C PRO A 243 -9.17 -3.62 48.06
N GLU A 244 -9.89 -4.52 47.40
CA GLU A 244 -9.43 -5.87 47.04
C GLU A 244 -8.27 -5.86 46.04
N LEU A 245 -8.04 -4.76 45.31
CA LEU A 245 -6.96 -4.61 44.34
C LEU A 245 -5.73 -3.87 44.88
N ASP A 246 -5.75 -3.42 46.15
CA ASP A 246 -4.70 -2.56 46.71
C ASP A 246 -3.29 -3.18 46.66
N GLY A 247 -3.21 -4.52 46.77
CA GLY A 247 -1.97 -5.29 46.64
C GLY A 247 -1.26 -5.14 45.29
N TRP A 248 -1.93 -4.63 44.25
CA TRP A 248 -1.34 -4.40 42.92
C TRP A 248 -0.59 -3.08 42.79
N ARG A 249 -0.72 -2.16 43.76
CA ARG A 249 -0.06 -0.84 43.69
C ARG A 249 1.46 -0.91 43.46
N PRO A 250 2.24 -1.76 44.17
CA PRO A 250 3.68 -1.86 43.92
C PRO A 250 4.01 -2.35 42.51
N TYR A 251 3.24 -3.31 42.00
CA TYR A 251 3.39 -3.82 40.64
C TYR A 251 3.12 -2.73 39.60
N LEU A 252 2.00 -2.02 39.72
CA LEU A 252 1.61 -0.95 38.81
C LEU A 252 2.57 0.23 38.84
N HIS A 253 3.07 0.60 40.02
CA HIS A 253 4.09 1.63 40.19
C HIS A 253 5.38 1.30 39.42
N ARG A 254 5.87 0.07 39.55
CA ARG A 254 7.02 -0.43 38.79
C ARG A 254 6.75 -0.42 37.29
N LYS A 255 5.64 -1.03 36.83
CA LYS A 255 5.28 -1.09 35.41
C LYS A 255 5.11 0.29 34.77
N MET A 256 4.53 1.24 35.50
CA MET A 256 4.42 2.62 35.07
C MET A 256 5.79 3.27 34.82
N GLY A 257 6.72 3.11 35.77
CA GLY A 257 8.08 3.62 35.63
C GLY A 257 8.80 3.01 34.43
N GLU A 258 8.72 1.68 34.27
CA GLU A 258 9.31 0.94 33.14
C GLU A 258 8.76 1.45 31.80
N HIS A 259 7.43 1.53 31.66
CA HIS A 259 6.80 1.92 30.41
C HIS A 259 7.12 3.38 30.01
N CYS A 260 7.07 4.32 30.96
CA CYS A 260 7.44 5.71 30.69
C CYS A 260 8.92 5.84 30.29
N LEU A 261 9.82 5.11 30.96
CA LEU A 261 11.24 5.11 30.59
C LEU A 261 11.49 4.48 29.21
N ASP A 262 10.73 3.46 28.83
CA ASP A 262 10.79 2.83 27.50
C ASP A 262 10.36 3.78 26.38
N ILE A 263 9.28 4.55 26.60
CA ILE A 263 8.83 5.60 25.67
C ILE A 263 9.95 6.63 25.47
N LEU A 264 10.54 7.09 26.57
CA LEU A 264 11.63 8.05 26.56
C LEU A 264 12.92 7.48 25.91
N ALA A 265 13.18 6.18 26.09
CA ALA A 265 14.34 5.46 25.58
C ALA A 265 14.31 5.26 24.05
N LYS A 266 13.13 5.30 23.44
CA LYS A 266 13.00 5.21 21.98
C LYS A 266 13.32 6.55 21.29
N PRO A 267 14.08 6.55 20.18
CA PRO A 267 14.47 7.79 19.50
C PRO A 267 13.27 8.49 18.82
N ASP A 268 12.32 7.70 18.35
CA ASP A 268 11.24 7.99 17.40
C ASP A 268 9.85 8.18 18.04
N ARG A 269 9.76 8.20 19.38
CA ARG A 269 8.50 8.43 20.11
C ARG A 269 8.24 9.89 20.40
N LEU A 270 9.16 10.54 21.09
CA LEU A 270 8.99 11.93 21.53
C LEU A 270 9.89 12.86 20.71
N PRO A 271 9.38 14.04 20.30
CA PRO A 271 10.24 15.09 19.76
C PRO A 271 11.41 15.38 20.70
N PRO A 272 12.64 15.58 20.20
CA PRO A 272 13.80 15.79 21.07
C PRO A 272 13.63 16.93 22.08
N SER A 273 12.91 17.99 21.72
CA SER A 273 12.57 19.13 22.59
C SER A 273 11.71 18.74 23.80
N ASP A 274 10.84 17.74 23.64
CA ASP A 274 9.81 17.41 24.62
C ASP A 274 10.27 16.37 25.66
N LYS A 275 11.38 15.68 25.39
CA LYS A 275 11.88 14.59 26.25
C LYS A 275 12.18 15.03 27.69
N GLY A 276 12.65 16.26 27.87
CA GLY A 276 12.94 16.79 29.21
C GLY A 276 11.68 17.07 30.03
N GLU A 277 10.61 17.56 29.39
CA GLU A 277 9.30 17.76 30.01
C GLU A 277 8.65 16.42 30.35
N PHE A 278 8.64 15.48 29.40
CA PHE A 278 8.12 14.14 29.60
C PHE A 278 8.76 13.46 30.83
N PHE A 279 10.09 13.50 30.94
CA PHE A 279 10.80 12.93 32.08
C PHE A 279 10.38 13.56 33.41
N ARG A 280 10.22 14.89 33.47
CA ARG A 280 9.77 15.57 34.71
C ARG A 280 8.38 15.08 35.14
N ARG A 281 7.44 15.02 34.20
CA ARG A 281 6.08 14.52 34.45
C ARG A 281 6.10 13.06 34.92
N THR A 282 6.97 12.23 34.35
CA THR A 282 7.17 10.85 34.81
C THR A 282 7.68 10.81 36.25
N VAL A 283 8.66 11.65 36.62
CA VAL A 283 9.19 11.72 38.00
C VAL A 283 8.14 12.19 39.00
N GLU A 284 7.34 13.21 38.65
CA GLU A 284 6.25 13.72 39.49
C GLU A 284 5.23 12.60 39.78
N MET A 285 4.76 11.91 38.73
CA MET A 285 3.84 10.79 38.85
C MET A 285 4.43 9.61 39.62
N PHE A 286 5.71 9.27 39.36
CA PHE A 286 6.42 8.21 40.05
C PHE A 286 6.56 8.47 41.56
N ARG A 287 6.72 9.73 41.97
CA ARG A 287 6.75 10.11 43.39
C ARG A 287 5.35 10.07 44.00
N ALA A 288 4.34 10.58 43.29
CA ALA A 288 2.97 10.65 43.78
C ALA A 288 2.37 9.27 44.12
N TYR A 289 2.67 8.26 43.30
CA TYR A 289 2.13 6.90 43.47
C TYR A 289 3.09 5.92 44.15
N ARG A 290 4.15 6.39 44.82
CA ARG A 290 5.14 5.53 45.46
C ARG A 290 4.50 4.75 46.63
N PRO A 291 4.55 3.41 46.64
CA PRO A 291 4.09 2.63 47.78
C PRO A 291 4.96 2.88 49.03
N ALA A 292 4.34 2.91 50.21
CA ALA A 292 5.04 3.11 51.47
C ALA A 292 5.95 1.91 51.77
N GLY A 293 7.21 2.17 52.16
CA GLY A 293 8.16 1.14 52.58
C GLY A 293 8.81 0.31 51.47
N GLU A 294 8.38 0.45 50.21
CA GLU A 294 8.93 -0.31 49.08
C GLU A 294 10.23 0.33 48.52
N PRO A 295 11.33 -0.45 48.35
CA PRO A 295 12.54 0.04 47.71
C PRO A 295 12.32 0.25 46.20
N VAL A 296 12.92 1.31 45.65
CA VAL A 296 12.89 1.56 44.20
C VAL A 296 13.80 0.56 43.47
N PRO A 297 13.29 -0.20 42.48
CA PRO A 297 14.10 -1.11 41.68
C PRO A 297 15.29 -0.41 41.01
N ALA A 298 16.41 -1.11 40.83
CA ALA A 298 17.69 -0.53 40.40
C ALA A 298 17.59 0.20 39.05
N GLU A 299 16.79 -0.34 38.14
CA GLU A 299 16.47 0.17 36.81
C GLU A 299 15.64 1.47 36.85
N LEU A 300 14.83 1.67 37.90
CA LEU A 300 13.96 2.83 38.08
C LEU A 300 14.59 3.94 38.94
N LYS A 301 15.72 3.68 39.62
CA LYS A 301 16.45 4.69 40.42
C LYS A 301 16.80 5.96 39.64
N VAL A 302 16.84 5.90 38.30
CA VAL A 302 17.04 7.08 37.47
C VAL A 302 15.92 8.13 37.63
N LEU A 303 14.71 7.70 38.00
CA LEU A 303 13.56 8.57 38.30
C LEU A 303 13.67 9.26 39.67
N GLU A 304 14.62 8.87 40.52
CA GLU A 304 14.93 9.60 41.76
C GLU A 304 15.80 10.85 41.47
N GLY A 305 16.50 10.86 40.33
CA GLY A 305 17.39 11.95 39.90
C GLY A 305 16.76 12.95 38.92
N GLY A 306 17.58 13.89 38.43
CA GLY A 306 17.16 14.89 37.44
C GLY A 306 17.40 14.48 35.98
N TRP A 307 16.76 15.19 35.04
CA TRP A 307 16.90 14.96 33.60
C TRP A 307 18.35 14.96 33.10
N ALA A 308 19.21 15.83 33.66
CA ALA A 308 20.63 15.86 33.32
C ALA A 308 21.34 14.54 33.68
N ALA A 309 21.05 13.97 34.85
CA ALA A 309 21.62 12.69 35.28
C ALA A 309 21.13 11.53 34.40
N TYR A 310 19.84 11.51 34.02
CA TYR A 310 19.30 10.56 33.05
C TYR A 310 20.04 10.64 31.70
N ARG A 311 20.26 11.86 31.18
CA ARG A 311 20.99 12.07 29.92
C ARG A 311 22.42 11.55 29.97
N VAL A 312 23.16 11.86 31.04
CA VAL A 312 24.56 11.43 31.21
C VAL A 312 24.63 9.90 31.27
N ARG A 313 23.78 9.26 32.07
CA ARG A 313 23.71 7.78 32.19
C ARG A 313 23.42 7.11 30.85
N ARG A 314 22.53 7.70 30.04
CA ARG A 314 22.16 7.17 28.71
C ARG A 314 23.22 7.44 27.63
N GLN A 315 23.93 8.57 27.69
CA GLN A 315 25.04 8.87 26.79
C GLN A 315 26.25 7.97 27.05
N GLY A 316 26.53 7.63 28.31
CA GLY A 316 27.57 6.65 28.68
C GLY A 316 27.34 5.26 28.05
N GLY A 317 26.08 4.82 27.93
CA GLY A 317 25.72 3.56 27.26
C GLY A 317 25.66 3.60 25.72
N ARG A 318 25.70 4.80 25.11
CA ARG A 318 25.76 5.00 23.65
C ARG A 318 27.17 5.20 23.12
N ALA A 319 28.05 5.84 23.90
CA ALA A 319 29.45 6.05 23.54
C ALA A 319 30.17 4.72 23.20
N GLY A 320 29.87 3.63 23.94
CA GLY A 320 30.41 2.29 23.66
C GLY A 320 29.93 1.65 22.35
N ARG A 321 28.77 2.05 21.80
CA ARG A 321 28.23 1.51 20.52
C ARG A 321 28.61 2.37 19.30
N GLU A 322 28.81 3.67 19.49
CA GLU A 322 29.23 4.60 18.43
C GLU A 322 30.70 4.40 18.05
N LEU A 323 31.56 4.07 19.03
CA LEU A 323 32.98 3.77 18.84
C LEU A 323 33.22 2.51 17.99
N LEU A 324 32.32 1.52 18.05
CA LEU A 324 32.37 0.30 17.23
C LEU A 324 31.87 0.52 15.78
N ARG A 325 31.01 1.52 15.54
CA ARG A 325 30.47 1.84 14.20
C ARG A 325 31.40 2.70 13.34
N ARG A 326 32.29 3.47 13.95
CA ARG A 326 33.24 4.36 13.25
C ARG A 326 34.47 3.66 12.68
N GLY A 327 34.68 2.37 12.98
CA GLY A 327 35.83 1.60 12.48
C GLY A 327 35.70 1.02 11.06
N GLY A 328 34.53 1.10 10.42
CA GLY A 328 34.24 0.31 9.20
C GLY A 328 34.30 1.02 7.84
N LEU A 329 34.55 2.33 7.76
CA LEU A 329 34.42 3.07 6.48
C LEU A 329 35.57 4.05 6.24
N VAL A 330 36.78 3.51 6.08
CA VAL A 330 37.91 4.26 5.49
C VAL A 330 38.66 3.38 4.49
N ARG A 331 38.21 3.40 3.23
CA ARG A 331 39.03 3.23 1.99
C ARG A 331 38.14 3.22 0.75
N ARG A 332 37.82 4.41 0.23
CA ARG A 332 37.35 4.66 -1.17
C ARG A 332 37.23 6.18 -1.43
N ALA A 333 38.27 6.94 -1.10
CA ALA A 333 38.18 8.39 -1.04
C ALA A 333 39.40 9.09 -1.66
N ALA A 334 39.44 9.14 -2.99
CA ALA A 334 40.19 10.18 -3.71
C ALA A 334 39.27 10.89 -4.71
N GLY A 335 38.62 10.18 -5.64
CA GLY A 335 37.64 10.78 -6.57
C GLY A 335 36.31 11.23 -5.94
N GLY A 336 35.89 10.58 -4.84
CA GLY A 336 34.62 10.90 -4.16
C GLY A 336 34.65 12.13 -3.24
N ARG A 337 35.82 12.73 -2.98
CA ARG A 337 35.95 13.93 -2.12
C ARG A 337 35.70 15.22 -2.91
N VAL A 338 36.29 15.33 -4.10
CA VAL A 338 36.04 16.46 -5.02
C VAL A 338 34.57 16.47 -5.47
N ARG A 339 34.02 15.29 -5.79
CA ARG A 339 32.60 15.12 -6.14
C ARG A 339 31.66 15.57 -5.01
N ARG A 340 31.90 15.13 -3.77
CA ARG A 340 31.11 15.55 -2.60
C ARG A 340 31.23 17.05 -2.29
N ALA A 341 32.39 17.66 -2.54
CA ALA A 341 32.58 19.10 -2.34
C ALA A 341 31.77 19.91 -3.37
N ALA A 342 31.78 19.53 -4.65
CA ALA A 342 30.98 20.18 -5.69
C ALA A 342 29.46 20.03 -5.45
N ASP A 343 29.03 18.84 -5.01
CA ASP A 343 27.64 18.56 -4.65
C ASP A 343 27.22 19.40 -3.43
N ALA A 344 28.10 19.52 -2.42
CA ALA A 344 27.86 20.34 -1.23
C ALA A 344 27.76 21.84 -1.55
N VAL A 345 28.54 22.35 -2.50
CA VAL A 345 28.45 23.76 -2.94
C VAL A 345 27.13 24.01 -3.69
N SER A 346 26.72 23.09 -4.57
CA SER A 346 25.44 23.20 -5.28
C SER A 346 24.24 23.11 -4.33
N ALA A 347 24.31 22.24 -3.33
CA ALA A 347 23.30 22.09 -2.29
C ALA A 347 23.17 23.29 -1.34
N ARG A 348 24.19 24.16 -1.26
CA ARG A 348 24.11 25.44 -0.51
C ARG A 348 23.31 26.52 -1.22
N ARG A 349 23.09 26.38 -2.54
CA ARG A 349 22.23 27.31 -3.28
C ARG A 349 20.75 27.06 -2.94
N PRO A 350 19.89 28.09 -3.00
CA PRO A 350 18.47 27.90 -2.78
C PRO A 350 17.87 26.99 -3.85
N LEU A 351 16.81 26.29 -3.48
CA LEU A 351 15.94 25.60 -4.44
C LEU A 351 15.37 26.64 -5.41
N ASP A 352 15.24 26.23 -6.67
CA ASP A 352 14.56 26.99 -7.71
C ASP A 352 13.12 26.49 -7.80
N PRO A 353 12.13 27.27 -7.30
CA PRO A 353 10.74 26.84 -7.27
C PRO A 353 10.12 26.74 -8.66
N ARG A 354 10.81 27.16 -9.73
CA ARG A 354 10.31 27.04 -11.10
C ARG A 354 10.96 25.90 -11.87
N LEU A 355 11.93 25.21 -11.28
CA LEU A 355 12.67 24.13 -11.93
C LEU A 355 11.99 22.78 -11.69
N VAL A 356 11.56 22.14 -12.78
CA VAL A 356 10.97 20.81 -12.78
C VAL A 356 11.87 19.83 -13.52
N VAL A 357 12.26 18.75 -12.84
CA VAL A 357 13.09 17.69 -13.42
C VAL A 357 12.24 16.50 -13.79
N TYR A 358 12.27 16.12 -15.07
CA TYR A 358 11.49 15.02 -15.63
C TYR A 358 12.35 13.81 -15.96
N SER A 359 11.80 12.61 -15.80
CA SER A 359 12.39 11.40 -16.39
C SER A 359 11.38 10.25 -16.52
N ALA A 360 11.49 9.48 -17.59
CA ALA A 360 10.57 8.38 -17.87
C ALA A 360 11.27 7.10 -18.36
N PHE A 361 10.66 5.94 -18.07
CA PHE A 361 11.01 4.61 -18.59
C PHE A 361 12.51 4.31 -18.70
N SER A 362 13.22 4.32 -17.57
CA SER A 362 14.68 4.12 -17.51
C SER A 362 15.47 5.19 -18.26
N HIS A 363 15.01 6.44 -18.17
CA HIS A 363 15.65 7.63 -18.75
C HIS A 363 15.68 7.62 -20.29
N ARG A 364 14.64 7.03 -20.93
CA ARG A 364 14.55 6.83 -22.39
C ARG A 364 13.93 8.00 -23.17
N GLY A 365 13.69 9.15 -22.51
CA GLY A 365 13.17 10.36 -23.17
C GLY A 365 11.79 10.79 -22.69
N VAL A 366 11.13 11.63 -23.50
CA VAL A 366 9.86 12.31 -23.20
C VAL A 366 8.68 11.36 -23.41
N LEU A 367 8.41 10.50 -22.42
CA LEU A 367 7.49 9.37 -22.57
C LEU A 367 6.52 9.25 -21.37
N GLY A 368 5.38 8.59 -21.60
CA GLY A 368 4.38 8.26 -20.58
C GLY A 368 3.83 9.46 -19.83
N ASP A 369 3.41 9.24 -18.58
CA ASP A 369 2.80 10.30 -17.78
C ASP A 369 3.74 11.50 -17.53
N PRO A 370 5.04 11.33 -17.23
CA PRO A 370 5.93 12.48 -17.10
C PRO A 370 6.01 13.31 -18.40
N GLY A 371 5.94 12.66 -19.57
CA GLY A 371 5.88 13.31 -20.88
C GLY A 371 4.61 14.13 -21.08
N ALA A 372 3.45 13.56 -20.73
CA ALA A 372 2.17 14.27 -20.81
C ALA A 372 2.11 15.46 -19.85
N VAL A 373 2.58 15.30 -18.62
CA VAL A 373 2.69 16.41 -17.64
C VAL A 373 3.60 17.51 -18.16
N TYR A 374 4.77 17.16 -18.71
CA TYR A 374 5.70 18.14 -19.29
C TYR A 374 5.06 18.95 -20.42
N ARG A 375 4.37 18.29 -21.36
CA ARG A 375 3.67 18.98 -22.46
C ARG A 375 2.60 19.93 -21.95
N LYS A 376 1.76 19.48 -21.00
CA LYS A 376 0.73 20.34 -20.40
C LYS A 376 1.32 21.50 -19.59
N ALA A 377 2.42 21.27 -18.88
CA ALA A 377 3.12 22.33 -18.14
C ALA A 377 3.63 23.44 -19.07
N ARG A 378 4.14 23.10 -20.26
CA ARG A 378 4.55 24.12 -21.25
C ARG A 378 3.38 24.97 -21.76
N GLU A 379 2.18 24.39 -21.82
CA GLU A 379 0.97 25.07 -22.28
C GLU A 379 0.41 26.02 -21.23
N ILE A 380 0.22 25.55 -19.98
CA ILE A 380 -0.52 26.30 -18.95
C ILE A 380 0.36 26.93 -17.87
N ALA A 381 1.65 26.56 -17.82
CA ALA A 381 2.60 27.03 -16.83
C ALA A 381 3.96 27.36 -17.46
N PRO A 382 4.04 28.25 -18.48
CA PRO A 382 5.28 28.56 -19.20
C PRO A 382 6.39 29.16 -18.31
N GLN A 383 6.05 29.64 -17.12
CA GLN A 383 7.01 30.07 -16.10
C GLN A 383 7.82 28.91 -15.50
N LEU A 384 7.37 27.66 -15.64
CA LEU A 384 8.09 26.47 -15.18
C LEU A 384 9.11 26.03 -16.23
N ARG A 385 10.37 25.92 -15.79
CA ARG A 385 11.47 25.40 -16.60
C ARG A 385 11.56 23.88 -16.43
N GLY A 386 11.20 23.14 -17.48
CA GLY A 386 11.30 21.68 -17.50
C GLY A 386 12.62 21.17 -18.07
N VAL A 387 13.32 20.31 -17.32
CA VAL A 387 14.59 19.69 -17.74
C VAL A 387 14.49 18.18 -17.70
N TRP A 388 14.82 17.51 -18.81
CA TRP A 388 14.77 16.05 -18.93
C TRP A 388 16.09 15.39 -18.57
N VAL A 389 16.03 14.34 -17.74
CA VAL A 389 17.18 13.46 -17.50
C VAL A 389 17.10 12.24 -18.42
N VAL A 390 18.12 12.09 -19.26
CA VAL A 390 18.26 11.00 -20.24
C VAL A 390 19.51 10.15 -19.97
N ARG A 391 19.48 8.89 -20.40
CA ARG A 391 20.55 7.91 -20.07
C ARG A 391 21.88 8.17 -20.77
N ASP A 392 21.86 8.57 -22.05
CA ASP A 392 23.02 8.65 -22.93
C ASP A 392 22.81 9.64 -24.08
N GLU A 393 23.88 9.92 -24.83
CA GLU A 393 23.89 10.84 -25.97
C GLU A 393 22.99 10.38 -27.12
N GLU A 394 22.88 9.08 -27.35
CA GLU A 394 21.99 8.52 -28.39
C GLU A 394 20.53 8.89 -28.09
N THR A 395 20.10 8.68 -26.84
CA THR A 395 18.76 9.09 -26.39
C THR A 395 18.59 10.61 -26.46
N ALA A 396 19.63 11.37 -26.11
CA ALA A 396 19.62 12.83 -26.17
C ALA A 396 19.48 13.37 -27.60
N ALA A 397 20.08 12.70 -28.58
CA ALA A 397 20.01 13.04 -30.00
C ALA A 397 18.64 12.75 -30.62
N GLY A 398 17.88 11.80 -30.06
CA GLY A 398 16.51 11.50 -30.49
C GLY A 398 15.43 12.43 -29.93
N LEU A 399 15.78 13.40 -29.08
CA LEU A 399 14.83 14.36 -28.53
C LEU A 399 14.73 15.61 -29.41
N PRO A 400 13.55 16.28 -29.46
CA PRO A 400 13.41 17.57 -30.12
C PRO A 400 14.39 18.61 -29.58
N ASP A 401 14.89 19.49 -30.45
CA ASP A 401 15.92 20.48 -30.10
C ASP A 401 15.50 21.46 -29.00
N ASP A 402 14.19 21.74 -28.90
CA ASP A 402 13.61 22.64 -27.90
C ASP A 402 13.43 21.99 -26.52
N VAL A 403 13.72 20.69 -26.38
CA VAL A 403 13.71 19.98 -25.10
C VAL A 403 15.04 20.17 -24.39
N GLU A 404 15.03 20.93 -23.30
CA GLU A 404 16.19 21.04 -22.42
C GLU A 404 16.46 19.68 -21.74
N ARG A 405 17.69 19.17 -21.85
CA ARG A 405 18.09 17.87 -21.30
C ARG A 405 19.46 17.87 -20.65
N VAL A 406 19.66 16.90 -19.75
CA VAL A 406 20.95 16.57 -19.11
C VAL A 406 21.17 15.07 -19.11
N LEU A 407 22.42 14.65 -19.29
CA LEU A 407 22.79 13.24 -19.18
C LEU A 407 22.83 12.78 -17.73
N LEU A 408 22.35 11.58 -17.47
CA LEU A 408 22.41 10.92 -16.16
C LEU A 408 23.85 10.93 -15.61
N ASP A 409 23.99 11.25 -14.32
CA ASP A 409 25.28 11.33 -13.62
C ASP A 409 26.29 12.36 -14.17
N SER A 410 25.91 13.22 -15.12
CA SER A 410 26.74 14.36 -15.55
C SER A 410 26.88 15.43 -14.44
N PRO A 411 27.90 16.31 -14.52
CA PRO A 411 28.00 17.46 -13.62
C PRO A 411 26.76 18.36 -13.66
N GLU A 412 26.17 18.55 -14.84
CA GLU A 412 24.98 19.39 -15.01
C GLU A 412 23.74 18.73 -14.40
N TYR A 413 23.56 17.42 -14.57
CA TYR A 413 22.53 16.65 -13.86
C TYR A 413 22.58 16.88 -12.34
N ARG A 414 23.77 16.84 -11.74
CA ARG A 414 23.92 17.08 -10.29
C ARG A 414 23.57 18.52 -9.89
N ARG A 415 23.92 19.52 -10.71
CA ARG A 415 23.58 20.92 -10.46
C ARG A 415 22.07 21.17 -10.55
N VAL A 416 21.43 20.64 -11.59
CA VAL A 416 19.99 20.78 -11.84
C VAL A 416 19.20 20.08 -10.73
N THR A 417 19.51 18.81 -10.43
CA THR A 417 18.81 18.05 -9.38
C THR A 417 19.03 18.61 -7.98
N ALA A 418 20.19 19.20 -7.67
CA ALA A 418 20.44 19.83 -6.36
C ALA A 418 19.60 21.11 -6.12
N ARG A 419 19.06 21.72 -7.18
CA ARG A 419 18.26 22.95 -7.12
C ARG A 419 16.80 22.75 -7.49
N ALA A 420 16.41 21.63 -8.06
CA ALA A 420 15.04 21.41 -8.53
C ALA A 420 14.01 21.60 -7.41
N GLY A 421 12.99 22.42 -7.68
CA GLY A 421 11.81 22.54 -6.83
C GLY A 421 10.91 21.31 -6.96
N PHE A 422 10.86 20.71 -8.17
CA PHE A 422 9.99 19.59 -8.48
C PHE A 422 10.72 18.45 -9.22
N PHE A 423 10.30 17.22 -8.92
CA PHE A 423 10.67 16.01 -9.67
C PHE A 423 9.39 15.31 -10.13
N VAL A 424 9.29 14.97 -11.43
CA VAL A 424 8.16 14.22 -12.00
C VAL A 424 8.70 13.02 -12.78
N ASN A 425 8.44 11.80 -12.31
CA ASN A 425 8.99 10.61 -12.97
C ASN A 425 8.24 9.29 -12.71
N ASN A 426 8.59 8.28 -13.51
CA ASN A 426 8.27 6.87 -13.24
C ASN A 426 9.50 5.94 -13.29
N VAL A 427 10.69 6.52 -13.09
CA VAL A 427 11.98 5.80 -13.05
C VAL A 427 12.51 5.59 -11.63
N ASN A 428 13.39 4.61 -11.48
CA ASN A 428 14.20 4.48 -10.28
C ASN A 428 15.46 5.35 -10.40
N TRP A 429 15.45 6.54 -9.78
CA TRP A 429 16.63 7.38 -9.72
C TRP A 429 17.83 6.63 -9.08
N PRO A 430 19.05 6.78 -9.62
CA PRO A 430 20.25 6.23 -9.02
C PRO A 430 20.43 6.68 -7.56
N GLY A 431 21.10 5.86 -6.75
CA GLY A 431 21.28 6.08 -5.31
C GLY A 431 22.06 7.34 -4.91
N THR A 432 22.44 8.18 -5.88
CA THR A 432 23.08 9.49 -5.72
C THR A 432 22.08 10.62 -5.52
N LEU A 433 20.81 10.46 -5.93
CA LEU A 433 19.81 11.52 -5.79
C LEU A 433 19.36 11.66 -4.32
N THR A 434 19.74 12.78 -3.71
CA THR A 434 19.31 13.17 -2.36
C THR A 434 18.19 14.20 -2.48
N LYS A 435 16.98 13.85 -2.03
CA LYS A 435 15.85 14.78 -1.97
C LYS A 435 16.12 15.85 -0.92
N ARG A 436 15.95 17.12 -1.28
CA ARG A 436 16.13 18.24 -0.36
C ARG A 436 14.81 18.55 0.35
N PRO A 437 14.83 18.89 1.65
CA PRO A 437 13.65 19.46 2.30
C PRO A 437 13.15 20.68 1.53
N GLY A 438 11.85 20.72 1.22
CA GLY A 438 11.21 21.78 0.43
C GLY A 438 11.06 21.48 -1.07
N SER A 439 11.72 20.47 -1.62
CA SER A 439 11.43 20.00 -3.00
C SER A 439 10.30 18.98 -3.00
N VAL A 440 9.46 18.99 -4.04
CA VAL A 440 8.34 18.07 -4.23
C VAL A 440 8.70 16.98 -5.23
N HIS A 441 8.38 15.72 -4.90
CA HIS A 441 8.64 14.55 -5.75
C HIS A 441 7.32 13.83 -6.08
N VAL A 442 6.91 13.92 -7.34
CA VAL A 442 5.76 13.25 -7.94
C VAL A 442 6.21 11.97 -8.65
N HIS A 443 5.76 10.82 -8.18
CA HIS A 443 5.93 9.54 -8.87
C HIS A 443 4.66 9.17 -9.62
N THR A 444 4.76 8.93 -10.93
CA THR A 444 3.59 8.69 -11.79
C THR A 444 3.27 7.22 -12.01
N HIS A 445 4.17 6.30 -11.62
CA HIS A 445 4.07 4.87 -11.92
C HIS A 445 4.00 4.58 -13.43
N GLN A 446 3.70 3.32 -13.80
CA GLN A 446 3.70 2.86 -15.19
C GLN A 446 2.36 2.18 -15.57
N GLY A 447 1.27 2.58 -14.90
CA GLY A 447 -0.08 2.07 -15.12
C GLY A 447 -0.67 1.32 -13.91
N THR A 448 -1.92 0.91 -14.05
CA THR A 448 -2.69 0.19 -13.03
C THR A 448 -2.08 -1.18 -12.74
N PRO A 449 -1.88 -1.55 -11.45
CA PRO A 449 -1.23 -2.80 -11.09
C PRO A 449 -2.19 -4.00 -11.14
N LEU A 450 -1.92 -4.96 -12.03
CA LEU A 450 -2.47 -6.32 -11.91
C LEU A 450 -1.60 -7.21 -11.01
N LYS A 451 -0.28 -7.08 -11.14
CA LYS A 451 0.71 -8.01 -10.57
C LYS A 451 1.30 -7.46 -9.29
N TYR A 452 1.66 -8.31 -8.33
CA TYR A 452 2.27 -7.85 -7.07
C TYR A 452 3.50 -6.97 -7.27
N MET A 453 3.64 -5.94 -6.44
CA MET A 453 4.72 -4.97 -6.55
C MET A 453 5.38 -4.79 -5.19
N ALA A 454 6.64 -4.40 -5.20
CA ALA A 454 7.33 -3.92 -3.99
C ALA A 454 7.25 -4.86 -2.80
N ALA A 455 6.68 -4.43 -1.66
CA ALA A 455 6.60 -5.27 -0.47
C ALA A 455 5.87 -6.59 -0.74
N ASP A 456 4.88 -6.60 -1.62
CA ASP A 456 4.10 -7.80 -1.95
C ASP A 456 4.90 -8.84 -2.75
N LEU A 457 6.10 -8.50 -3.24
CA LEU A 457 7.03 -9.45 -3.85
C LEU A 457 7.87 -10.22 -2.83
N LEU A 458 7.89 -9.81 -1.56
CA LEU A 458 8.81 -10.38 -0.57
C LEU A 458 8.60 -11.88 -0.34
N GLU A 459 7.35 -12.34 -0.44
CA GLU A 459 6.94 -13.74 -0.32
C GLU A 459 6.89 -14.47 -1.67
N ARG A 460 7.29 -13.82 -2.77
CA ARG A 460 7.21 -14.33 -4.14
C ARG A 460 8.61 -14.41 -4.77
N PRO A 461 9.38 -15.47 -4.52
CA PRO A 461 10.76 -15.57 -5.00
C PRO A 461 10.87 -15.47 -6.54
N GLY A 462 9.91 -16.03 -7.29
CA GLY A 462 9.85 -15.91 -8.75
C GLY A 462 9.67 -14.46 -9.21
N GLY A 463 8.63 -13.78 -8.74
CA GLY A 463 8.39 -12.36 -9.04
C GLY A 463 9.44 -11.38 -8.50
N ARG A 464 10.18 -11.76 -7.45
CA ARG A 464 11.23 -10.95 -6.82
C ARG A 464 12.59 -11.06 -7.50
N PHE A 465 12.81 -12.03 -8.40
CA PHE A 465 14.12 -12.25 -8.99
C PHE A 465 14.69 -10.97 -9.65
N GLY A 466 15.86 -10.52 -9.20
CA GLY A 466 16.49 -9.28 -9.66
C GLY A 466 15.95 -7.98 -9.02
N VAL A 467 15.04 -8.07 -8.04
CA VAL A 467 14.42 -6.92 -7.37
C VAL A 467 14.92 -6.78 -5.92
N ASP A 468 15.66 -5.70 -5.64
CA ASP A 468 16.00 -5.28 -4.29
C ASP A 468 14.85 -4.42 -3.70
N VAL A 469 13.88 -5.09 -3.08
CA VAL A 469 12.71 -4.45 -2.45
C VAL A 469 13.12 -3.40 -1.41
N PRO A 470 14.02 -3.67 -0.44
CA PRO A 470 14.50 -2.64 0.49
C PRO A 470 15.09 -1.40 -0.20
N GLN A 471 15.88 -1.57 -1.26
CA GLN A 471 16.39 -0.42 -2.02
C GLN A 471 15.27 0.34 -2.73
N MET A 472 14.28 -0.36 -3.29
CA MET A 472 13.14 0.29 -3.92
C MET A 472 12.31 1.11 -2.92
N LEU A 473 12.05 0.57 -1.73
CA LEU A 473 11.33 1.31 -0.67
C LEU A 473 12.13 2.51 -0.14
N ARG A 474 13.46 2.42 -0.07
CA ARG A 474 14.32 3.59 0.22
C ARG A 474 14.23 4.67 -0.86
N ARG A 475 14.01 4.29 -2.12
CA ARG A 475 13.78 5.25 -3.22
C ARG A 475 12.39 5.88 -3.12
N ALA A 476 11.39 5.08 -2.78
CA ALA A 476 10.01 5.51 -2.62
C ALA A 476 9.77 6.43 -1.41
N ASP A 477 10.61 6.34 -0.37
CA ASP A 477 10.59 7.30 0.76
C ASP A 477 10.81 8.76 0.36
N ARG A 478 11.26 9.01 -0.88
CA ARG A 478 11.39 10.37 -1.41
C ARG A 478 10.09 10.92 -1.98
N TRP A 479 9.13 10.09 -2.33
CA TRP A 479 7.91 10.56 -2.99
C TRP A 479 7.07 11.38 -2.01
N ASP A 480 6.62 12.55 -2.45
CA ASP A 480 5.56 13.31 -1.76
C ASP A 480 4.20 12.87 -2.31
N PHE A 481 4.12 12.64 -3.62
CA PHE A 481 2.91 12.26 -4.31
C PHE A 481 3.11 11.00 -5.15
N SER A 482 2.11 10.14 -5.12
CA SER A 482 1.97 8.96 -5.98
C SER A 482 0.70 9.12 -6.80
N LEU A 483 0.81 9.23 -8.12
CA LEU A 483 -0.38 9.34 -8.97
C LEU A 483 -1.16 8.02 -8.98
N VAL A 484 -2.49 8.12 -8.98
CA VAL A 484 -3.39 6.97 -9.10
C VAL A 484 -4.44 7.24 -10.19
N ALA A 485 -4.65 6.25 -11.06
CA ALA A 485 -5.65 6.30 -12.13
C ALA A 485 -7.03 5.78 -11.69
N ASN A 486 -7.09 5.07 -10.56
CA ASN A 486 -8.30 4.48 -10.00
C ASN A 486 -8.10 4.13 -8.53
N ARG A 487 -9.20 3.83 -7.83
CA ARG A 487 -9.21 3.41 -6.42
C ARG A 487 -8.43 2.10 -6.20
N HIS A 488 -8.43 1.18 -7.17
CA HIS A 488 -7.64 -0.05 -7.06
C HIS A 488 -6.14 0.24 -6.92
N SER A 489 -5.60 1.12 -7.77
CA SER A 489 -4.20 1.54 -7.71
C SER A 489 -3.85 2.23 -6.40
N GLU A 490 -4.76 3.07 -5.88
CA GLU A 490 -4.62 3.73 -4.59
C GLU A 490 -4.43 2.75 -3.43
N LEU A 491 -5.32 1.76 -3.32
CA LEU A 491 -5.24 0.71 -2.31
C LEU A 491 -3.97 -0.13 -2.46
N VAL A 492 -3.62 -0.48 -3.69
CA VAL A 492 -2.44 -1.30 -3.99
C VAL A 492 -1.16 -0.56 -3.64
N TRP A 493 -1.02 0.72 -4.00
CA TRP A 493 0.22 1.46 -3.74
C TRP A 493 0.47 1.69 -2.26
N GLU A 494 -0.56 1.99 -1.47
CA GLU A 494 -0.42 2.13 -0.01
C GLU A 494 0.08 0.84 0.66
N ARG A 495 -0.37 -0.32 0.16
CA ARG A 495 0.07 -1.63 0.66
C ARG A 495 1.47 -1.99 0.16
N ALA A 496 1.67 -1.94 -1.16
CA ALA A 496 2.89 -2.39 -1.83
C ALA A 496 4.09 -1.49 -1.51
N TYR A 497 3.87 -0.17 -1.43
CA TYR A 497 4.87 0.82 -1.07
C TYR A 497 4.50 1.47 0.27
N PRO A 498 4.82 0.85 1.42
CA PRO A 498 4.55 1.43 2.73
C PRO A 498 5.51 2.59 3.03
N CYS A 499 5.30 3.72 2.32
CA CYS A 499 6.14 4.92 2.23
C CYS A 499 5.29 6.20 2.47
N HIS A 500 5.93 7.32 2.80
CA HIS A 500 5.25 8.54 3.26
C HIS A 500 4.81 9.42 2.08
N PHE A 501 4.01 8.89 1.16
CA PHE A 501 3.44 9.66 0.06
C PHE A 501 1.94 9.84 0.21
N THR A 502 1.41 10.86 -0.47
CA THR A 502 -0.03 11.06 -0.66
C THR A 502 -0.44 10.51 -2.03
N SER A 503 -1.47 9.67 -2.06
CA SER A 503 -2.08 9.23 -3.31
C SER A 503 -2.82 10.41 -3.96
N ALA A 504 -2.44 10.77 -5.18
CA ALA A 504 -3.05 11.86 -5.94
C ALA A 504 -3.99 11.28 -7.00
N ARG A 505 -5.31 11.40 -6.76
CA ARG A 505 -6.38 10.97 -7.67
C ARG A 505 -6.45 11.87 -8.89
N THR A 506 -5.61 11.58 -9.88
CA THR A 506 -5.46 12.43 -11.07
C THR A 506 -6.01 11.81 -12.33
N GLY A 507 -6.07 10.48 -12.41
CA GLY A 507 -6.00 9.78 -13.70
C GLY A 507 -4.55 9.54 -14.10
N SER A 508 -4.31 8.84 -15.21
CA SER A 508 -2.99 8.70 -15.84
C SER A 508 -2.83 9.80 -16.89
N PRO A 509 -1.91 10.78 -16.72
CA PRO A 509 -1.68 11.84 -17.69
C PRO A 509 -1.48 11.38 -19.13
N ARG A 510 -0.88 10.20 -19.37
CA ARG A 510 -0.72 9.63 -20.72
C ARG A 510 -2.02 9.18 -21.36
N ASN A 511 -3.06 8.89 -20.57
CA ASN A 511 -4.36 8.41 -21.04
C ASN A 511 -5.25 9.57 -21.51
N ASP A 512 -4.88 10.83 -21.26
CA ASP A 512 -5.68 11.99 -21.69
C ASP A 512 -5.99 11.91 -23.19
N VAL A 513 -4.99 11.55 -24.00
CA VAL A 513 -5.15 11.43 -25.46
C VAL A 513 -6.08 10.28 -25.88
N LEU A 514 -6.25 9.24 -25.04
CA LEU A 514 -7.15 8.13 -25.33
C LEU A 514 -8.60 8.52 -25.07
N VAL A 515 -8.83 9.41 -24.09
CA VAL A 515 -10.16 9.91 -23.75
C VAL A 515 -10.61 11.00 -24.71
N THR A 516 -9.68 11.87 -25.15
CA THR A 516 -10.01 13.03 -26.00
C THR A 516 -9.83 12.80 -27.50
N ALA A 517 -9.35 11.62 -27.92
CA ALA A 517 -9.11 11.35 -29.34
C ALA A 517 -10.39 11.36 -30.17
N ASP A 518 -10.29 11.94 -31.36
CA ASP A 518 -11.32 11.90 -32.39
C ASP A 518 -10.91 10.98 -33.55
N ALA A 519 -11.78 10.87 -34.56
CA ALA A 519 -11.52 10.06 -35.75
C ALA A 519 -10.24 10.50 -36.51
N ARG A 520 -9.89 11.80 -36.45
CA ARG A 520 -8.70 12.33 -37.12
C ARG A 520 -7.43 11.87 -36.41
N ALA A 521 -7.41 11.84 -35.08
CA ALA A 521 -6.30 11.30 -34.30
C ALA A 521 -6.09 9.80 -34.58
N THR A 522 -7.18 9.02 -34.65
CA THR A 522 -7.09 7.60 -35.03
C THR A 522 -6.56 7.42 -36.46
N ALA A 523 -7.04 8.19 -37.43
CA ALA A 523 -6.55 8.13 -38.81
C ALA A 523 -5.05 8.48 -38.92
N ALA A 524 -4.60 9.50 -38.19
CA ALA A 524 -3.18 9.88 -38.15
C ALA A 524 -2.31 8.76 -37.54
N ALA A 525 -2.77 8.14 -36.45
CA ALA A 525 -2.07 7.02 -35.82
C ALA A 525 -1.97 5.80 -36.75
N ARG A 526 -3.06 5.47 -37.46
CA ARG A 526 -3.08 4.39 -38.48
C ARG A 526 -2.10 4.66 -39.62
N SER A 527 -2.12 5.89 -40.17
CA SER A 527 -1.21 6.30 -41.23
C SER A 527 0.25 6.19 -40.81
N ARG A 528 0.58 6.61 -39.59
CA ARG A 528 1.95 6.55 -39.06
C ARG A 528 2.45 5.11 -38.89
N LEU A 529 1.58 4.18 -38.50
CA LEU A 529 1.91 2.77 -38.37
C LEU A 529 1.91 2.01 -39.70
N GLY A 530 1.49 2.63 -40.80
CA GLY A 530 1.37 1.98 -42.10
C GLY A 530 0.20 0.99 -42.18
N VAL A 531 -0.87 1.23 -41.40
CA VAL A 531 -2.09 0.42 -41.48
C VAL A 531 -2.83 0.72 -42.80
N PRO A 532 -3.17 -0.29 -43.61
CA PRO A 532 -3.96 -0.07 -44.83
C PRO A 532 -5.38 0.43 -44.54
N ASP A 533 -5.92 1.26 -45.44
CA ASP A 533 -7.27 1.81 -45.30
C ASP A 533 -8.34 0.70 -45.25
N GLY A 534 -9.39 0.96 -44.45
CA GLY A 534 -10.54 0.05 -44.32
C GLY A 534 -10.28 -1.24 -43.52
N ARG A 535 -9.05 -1.50 -43.05
CA ARG A 535 -8.72 -2.70 -42.27
C ARG A 535 -9.16 -2.59 -40.82
N THR A 536 -9.62 -3.72 -40.27
CA THR A 536 -9.80 -3.90 -38.81
C THR A 536 -8.47 -4.25 -38.17
N VAL A 537 -8.04 -3.46 -37.18
CA VAL A 537 -6.72 -3.61 -36.58
C VAL A 537 -6.79 -4.38 -35.27
N VAL A 538 -6.13 -5.54 -35.22
CA VAL A 538 -5.98 -6.37 -34.02
C VAL A 538 -4.62 -6.10 -33.40
N LEU A 539 -4.59 -5.46 -32.24
CA LEU A 539 -3.37 -5.26 -31.45
C LEU A 539 -3.13 -6.47 -30.57
N TYR A 540 -2.06 -7.22 -30.82
CA TYR A 540 -1.58 -8.28 -29.94
C TYR A 540 -0.42 -7.77 -29.07
N ALA A 541 -0.63 -7.71 -27.75
CA ALA A 541 0.34 -7.18 -26.80
C ALA A 541 0.53 -8.13 -25.59
N PRO A 542 1.32 -9.21 -25.73
CA PRO A 542 1.53 -10.17 -24.67
C PRO A 542 2.55 -9.70 -23.63
N THR A 543 2.42 -10.25 -22.42
CA THR A 543 3.27 -9.94 -21.28
C THR A 543 4.53 -10.83 -21.26
N ARG A 544 5.65 -10.29 -20.76
CA ARG A 544 6.84 -11.10 -20.44
C ARG A 544 6.51 -12.19 -19.40
N ARG A 545 7.07 -13.39 -19.55
CA ARG A 545 6.95 -14.49 -18.58
C ARG A 545 8.17 -14.59 -17.65
N GLU A 546 8.01 -14.20 -16.40
CA GLU A 546 9.12 -14.19 -15.43
C GLU A 546 9.68 -15.59 -15.12
N TYR A 547 8.89 -16.65 -15.29
CA TYR A 547 9.32 -18.04 -15.13
C TYR A 547 10.04 -18.63 -16.37
N VAL A 548 10.13 -17.89 -17.47
CA VAL A 548 10.85 -18.30 -18.68
C VAL A 548 12.17 -17.54 -18.78
N ARG A 549 13.28 -18.25 -19.04
CA ARG A 549 14.59 -17.61 -19.24
C ARG A 549 14.53 -16.65 -20.44
N GLY A 550 14.97 -15.41 -20.27
CA GLY A 550 14.82 -14.35 -21.27
C GLY A 550 13.41 -13.73 -21.31
N GLY A 551 12.41 -14.41 -20.76
CA GLY A 551 11.06 -13.90 -20.52
C GLY A 551 10.12 -13.89 -21.72
N HIS A 552 10.57 -14.39 -22.87
CA HIS A 552 9.70 -14.60 -24.02
C HIS A 552 9.21 -16.04 -24.04
N ALA A 553 7.90 -16.21 -24.18
CA ALA A 553 7.26 -17.49 -24.44
C ALA A 553 6.46 -17.33 -25.75
N GLU A 554 6.84 -18.07 -26.77
CA GLU A 554 6.07 -18.14 -28.01
C GLU A 554 4.84 -19.02 -27.74
N ARG A 555 3.70 -18.36 -27.45
CA ARG A 555 2.43 -19.01 -27.09
C ARG A 555 1.48 -19.13 -28.28
N ILE A 556 1.60 -18.20 -29.22
CA ILE A 556 0.77 -18.09 -30.42
C ILE A 556 1.70 -18.03 -31.63
N ASP A 557 1.44 -18.86 -32.64
CA ASP A 557 2.02 -18.70 -33.97
C ASP A 557 1.40 -17.46 -34.63
N LEU A 558 2.20 -16.40 -34.74
CA LEU A 558 1.76 -15.10 -35.25
C LEU A 558 1.44 -15.14 -36.75
N ALA A 559 2.14 -15.98 -37.52
CA ALA A 559 1.88 -16.12 -38.95
C ALA A 559 0.53 -16.82 -39.16
N ARG A 560 0.27 -17.86 -38.36
CA ARG A 560 -1.03 -18.54 -38.35
C ARG A 560 -2.15 -17.62 -37.89
N LEU A 561 -1.96 -16.83 -36.82
CA LEU A 561 -2.96 -15.86 -36.37
C LEU A 561 -3.28 -14.82 -37.45
N ALA A 562 -2.27 -14.27 -38.13
CA ALA A 562 -2.48 -13.34 -39.23
C ALA A 562 -3.26 -13.98 -40.39
N ALA A 563 -2.96 -15.23 -40.74
CA ALA A 563 -3.68 -15.97 -41.77
C ALA A 563 -5.15 -16.25 -41.38
N ASP A 564 -5.39 -16.70 -40.15
CA ASP A 564 -6.74 -17.03 -39.64
C ASP A 564 -7.63 -15.77 -39.50
N LEU A 565 -7.04 -14.57 -39.32
CA LEU A 565 -7.76 -13.29 -39.33
C LEU A 565 -8.23 -12.88 -40.73
N GLY A 566 -7.56 -13.33 -41.79
CA GLY A 566 -7.90 -13.02 -43.17
C GLY A 566 -7.55 -11.61 -43.64
N GLU A 567 -7.88 -11.32 -44.89
CA GLU A 567 -7.45 -10.09 -45.57
C GLU A 567 -8.20 -8.84 -45.11
N ASP A 568 -9.29 -8.90 -44.35
CA ASP A 568 -9.96 -7.67 -43.86
C ASP A 568 -9.31 -7.10 -42.60
N HIS A 569 -8.32 -7.82 -42.05
CA HIS A 569 -7.66 -7.48 -40.79
C HIS A 569 -6.20 -7.07 -40.98
N THR A 570 -5.65 -6.42 -39.98
CA THR A 570 -4.21 -6.16 -39.83
C THR A 570 -3.80 -6.52 -38.41
N LEU A 571 -2.90 -7.48 -38.28
CA LEU A 571 -2.30 -7.84 -36.99
C LEU A 571 -1.15 -6.88 -36.67
N VAL A 572 -1.29 -6.11 -35.59
CA VAL A 572 -0.24 -5.27 -35.04
C VAL A 572 0.28 -5.96 -33.78
N VAL A 573 1.59 -6.22 -33.71
CA VAL A 573 2.20 -6.89 -32.56
C VAL A 573 3.07 -5.90 -31.79
N ARG A 574 2.90 -5.85 -30.47
CA ARG A 574 3.75 -5.06 -29.57
C ARG A 574 4.27 -5.93 -28.44
N LEU A 575 5.54 -6.33 -28.53
CA LEU A 575 6.20 -7.03 -27.43
C LEU A 575 6.58 -6.06 -26.30
N HIS A 576 6.78 -6.60 -25.10
CA HIS A 576 7.31 -5.81 -23.98
C HIS A 576 8.68 -5.21 -24.36
N PRO A 577 8.99 -3.93 -24.02
CA PRO A 577 10.23 -3.28 -24.47
C PRO A 577 11.53 -3.99 -24.08
N SER A 578 11.53 -4.79 -23.00
CA SER A 578 12.68 -5.61 -22.62
C SER A 578 12.98 -6.77 -23.59
N LEU A 579 12.06 -7.07 -24.50
CA LEU A 579 12.18 -8.12 -25.52
C LEU A 579 12.56 -7.54 -26.90
N ALA A 580 12.67 -6.21 -27.02
CA ALA A 580 12.91 -5.53 -28.29
C ALA A 580 14.23 -5.89 -28.98
N THR A 581 15.23 -6.37 -28.23
CA THR A 581 16.56 -6.74 -28.74
C THR A 581 16.90 -8.22 -28.54
N GLY A 582 15.93 -9.04 -28.10
CA GLY A 582 16.14 -10.46 -27.82
C GLY A 582 15.99 -11.35 -29.06
N PRO A 583 16.50 -12.60 -29.01
CA PRO A 583 16.34 -13.58 -30.08
C PRO A 583 14.87 -13.85 -30.45
N ALA A 584 13.94 -13.60 -29.52
CA ALA A 584 12.50 -13.61 -29.72
C ALA A 584 12.01 -12.70 -30.86
N ARG A 585 12.63 -11.53 -31.03
CA ARG A 585 12.29 -10.61 -32.13
C ARG A 585 13.06 -10.93 -33.42
N GLY A 586 14.28 -11.44 -33.27
CA GLY A 586 15.33 -11.50 -34.28
C GLY A 586 15.29 -12.65 -35.29
N ALA A 587 14.20 -13.42 -35.40
CA ALA A 587 14.04 -14.41 -36.48
C ALA A 587 12.62 -14.50 -37.06
N GLY A 588 11.58 -14.31 -36.24
CA GLY A 588 10.18 -14.40 -36.70
C GLY A 588 9.53 -13.04 -36.93
N LEU A 589 9.47 -12.17 -35.91
CA LEU A 589 8.64 -10.97 -35.95
C LEU A 589 9.10 -9.93 -36.99
N ALA A 590 10.40 -9.63 -37.01
CA ALA A 590 10.96 -8.69 -37.98
C ALA A 590 10.84 -9.19 -39.42
N ASP A 591 10.88 -10.52 -39.64
CA ASP A 591 10.70 -11.11 -40.97
C ASP A 591 9.24 -11.05 -41.43
N LEU A 592 8.31 -11.43 -40.56
CA LEU A 592 6.88 -11.32 -40.81
C LEU A 592 6.46 -9.88 -41.11
N HIS A 593 7.06 -8.91 -40.42
CA HIS A 593 6.85 -7.49 -40.71
C HIS A 593 7.36 -7.08 -42.10
N ARG A 594 8.59 -7.43 -42.46
CA ARG A 594 9.15 -7.14 -43.80
C ARG A 594 8.34 -7.78 -44.93
N ARG A 595 7.75 -8.95 -44.68
CA ARG A 595 6.89 -9.66 -45.63
C ARG A 595 5.45 -9.13 -45.70
N GLY A 596 5.10 -8.13 -44.87
CA GLY A 596 3.75 -7.56 -44.82
C GLY A 596 2.71 -8.47 -44.18
N VAL A 597 3.11 -9.52 -43.44
CA VAL A 597 2.19 -10.44 -42.75
C VAL A 597 1.57 -9.76 -41.51
N LEU A 598 2.33 -8.87 -40.86
CA LEU A 598 1.91 -8.13 -39.66
C LEU A 598 2.68 -6.80 -39.56
N ILE A 599 2.29 -5.96 -38.60
CA ILE A 599 3.04 -4.75 -38.24
C ILE A 599 3.75 -4.98 -36.89
N ASP A 600 5.08 -4.86 -36.86
CA ASP A 600 5.85 -4.89 -35.61
C ASP A 600 5.91 -3.48 -35.00
N ALA A 601 5.04 -3.22 -34.01
CA ALA A 601 4.99 -1.97 -33.27
C ALA A 601 5.77 -2.03 -31.94
N THR A 602 6.74 -2.94 -31.80
CA THR A 602 7.50 -3.10 -30.55
C THR A 602 8.37 -1.88 -30.21
N ASP A 603 8.96 -1.23 -31.22
CA ASP A 603 9.82 -0.06 -31.03
C ASP A 603 9.05 1.27 -30.93
N GLU A 604 7.73 1.27 -31.17
CA GLU A 604 6.93 2.49 -31.12
C GLU A 604 7.02 3.12 -29.71
N PRO A 605 7.57 4.33 -29.57
CA PRO A 605 7.80 4.93 -28.25
C PRO A 605 6.49 5.33 -27.56
N HIS A 606 5.50 5.76 -28.35
CA HIS A 606 4.19 6.23 -27.91
C HIS A 606 3.17 5.10 -28.04
N VAL A 607 2.98 4.33 -26.97
CA VAL A 607 2.03 3.21 -26.94
C VAL A 607 0.59 3.68 -27.14
N GLU A 608 0.28 4.90 -26.70
CA GLU A 608 -1.00 5.57 -26.89
C GLU A 608 -1.43 5.60 -28.36
N GLU A 609 -0.49 5.81 -29.29
CA GLU A 609 -0.78 5.85 -30.72
C GLU A 609 -1.04 4.46 -31.30
N VAL A 610 -0.33 3.43 -30.80
CA VAL A 610 -0.60 2.03 -31.16
C VAL A 610 -2.00 1.62 -30.71
N MET A 611 -2.42 2.05 -29.52
CA MET A 611 -3.77 1.81 -29.03
C MET A 611 -4.81 2.54 -29.88
N LEU A 612 -4.60 3.82 -30.17
CA LEU A 612 -5.51 4.63 -31.00
C LEU A 612 -5.71 4.09 -32.41
N ALA A 613 -4.69 3.46 -32.98
CA ALA A 613 -4.76 2.84 -34.31
C ALA A 613 -5.54 1.53 -34.33
N SER A 614 -5.74 0.88 -33.17
CA SER A 614 -6.31 -0.48 -33.08
C SER A 614 -7.81 -0.51 -32.75
N ASP A 615 -8.52 -1.52 -33.26
CA ASP A 615 -9.96 -1.72 -33.04
C ASP A 615 -10.26 -2.76 -31.95
N LEU A 616 -9.31 -3.67 -31.72
CA LEU A 616 -9.37 -4.72 -30.70
C LEU A 616 -7.98 -4.91 -30.08
N LEU A 617 -7.94 -5.05 -28.76
CA LEU A 617 -6.75 -5.51 -28.02
C LEU A 617 -6.88 -7.00 -27.68
N VAL A 618 -5.92 -7.81 -28.13
CA VAL A 618 -5.65 -9.15 -27.61
C VAL A 618 -4.43 -9.07 -26.70
N THR A 619 -4.62 -9.37 -25.42
CA THR A 619 -3.54 -9.35 -24.43
C THR A 619 -3.73 -10.47 -23.41
N ASP A 620 -2.92 -10.50 -22.38
CA ASP A 620 -2.96 -11.50 -21.31
C ASP A 620 -3.03 -10.82 -19.93
N TYR A 621 -1.89 -10.58 -19.30
CA TYR A 621 -1.75 -10.04 -17.94
C TYR A 621 -1.04 -8.67 -17.97
N SER A 622 -1.19 -7.95 -19.08
CA SER A 622 -0.54 -6.67 -19.32
C SER A 622 -1.31 -5.55 -18.65
N ALA A 623 -0.60 -4.60 -18.05
CA ALA A 623 -1.23 -3.38 -17.55
C ALA A 623 -1.83 -2.52 -18.69
N LEU A 624 -1.48 -2.80 -19.94
CA LEU A 624 -1.98 -2.09 -21.11
C LEU A 624 -3.51 -2.14 -21.23
N MET A 625 -4.16 -3.22 -20.80
CA MET A 625 -5.63 -3.34 -20.88
C MET A 625 -6.36 -2.27 -20.06
N PHE A 626 -5.77 -1.80 -18.95
CA PHE A 626 -6.38 -0.76 -18.13
C PHE A 626 -6.37 0.60 -18.85
N ASP A 627 -5.30 0.90 -19.58
CA ASP A 627 -5.21 2.13 -20.37
C ASP A 627 -6.10 2.01 -21.62
N TYR A 628 -6.05 0.87 -22.31
CA TYR A 628 -6.84 0.60 -23.52
C TYR A 628 -8.34 0.67 -23.25
N ALA A 629 -8.79 0.26 -22.06
CA ALA A 629 -10.18 0.33 -21.66
C ALA A 629 -10.74 1.74 -21.76
N ASN A 630 -9.94 2.81 -21.70
CA ASN A 630 -10.39 4.19 -21.91
C ASN A 630 -10.97 4.46 -23.31
N LEU A 631 -10.53 3.72 -24.34
CA LEU A 631 -11.05 3.83 -25.71
C LEU A 631 -12.46 3.25 -25.89
N ASP A 632 -12.96 2.50 -24.91
CA ASP A 632 -14.20 1.72 -24.98
C ASP A 632 -14.24 0.72 -26.16
N ARG A 633 -13.07 0.26 -26.58
CA ARG A 633 -12.91 -0.74 -27.63
C ARG A 633 -12.79 -2.14 -27.03
N PRO A 634 -13.22 -3.19 -27.75
CA PRO A 634 -13.15 -4.55 -27.24
C PRO A 634 -11.75 -5.00 -26.82
N ILE A 635 -11.71 -5.86 -25.81
CA ILE A 635 -10.50 -6.48 -25.26
C ILE A 635 -10.73 -7.98 -25.13
N VAL A 636 -9.79 -8.79 -25.58
CA VAL A 636 -9.76 -10.24 -25.35
C VAL A 636 -8.55 -10.58 -24.48
N VAL A 637 -8.81 -11.30 -23.39
CA VAL A 637 -7.77 -11.83 -22.51
C VAL A 637 -7.45 -13.27 -22.92
N HIS A 638 -6.24 -13.50 -23.41
CA HIS A 638 -5.70 -14.82 -23.70
C HIS A 638 -4.91 -15.34 -22.49
N ALA A 639 -5.56 -16.18 -21.68
CA ALA A 639 -5.08 -16.66 -20.38
C ALA A 639 -4.80 -18.18 -20.42
N ASP A 640 -3.95 -18.60 -21.35
CA ASP A 640 -3.60 -20.01 -21.59
C ASP A 640 -2.61 -20.60 -20.55
N ASP A 641 -2.02 -19.75 -19.71
CA ASP A 641 -1.04 -20.13 -18.68
C ASP A 641 -1.29 -19.46 -17.31
N TRP A 642 -2.54 -19.09 -17.01
CA TRP A 642 -2.93 -18.33 -15.81
C TRP A 642 -2.42 -18.92 -14.49
N ASN A 643 -2.54 -20.23 -14.32
CA ASN A 643 -2.09 -20.92 -13.10
C ASN A 643 -0.58 -20.81 -12.89
N ALA A 644 0.20 -20.96 -13.97
CA ALA A 644 1.65 -20.82 -13.89
C ALA A 644 2.05 -19.36 -13.64
N TYR A 645 1.34 -18.42 -14.26
CA TYR A 645 1.59 -16.99 -14.12
C TYR A 645 1.35 -16.51 -12.68
N THR A 646 0.19 -16.82 -12.12
CA THR A 646 -0.19 -16.43 -10.76
C THR A 646 0.71 -17.06 -9.70
N ALA A 647 1.06 -18.33 -9.85
CA ALA A 647 1.97 -19.01 -8.92
C ALA A 647 3.37 -18.36 -8.88
N SER A 648 3.89 -17.95 -10.04
CA SER A 648 5.22 -17.33 -10.14
C SER A 648 5.22 -15.85 -9.73
N ARG A 649 4.26 -15.09 -10.24
CA ARG A 649 4.29 -13.62 -10.24
C ARG A 649 3.39 -12.98 -9.19
N GLY A 650 2.28 -13.64 -8.83
CA GLY A 650 1.21 -13.12 -7.98
C GLY A 650 0.40 -11.99 -8.62
N THR A 651 -0.92 -11.97 -8.40
CA THR A 651 -1.84 -10.92 -8.88
C THR A 651 -2.78 -10.45 -7.77
N TYR A 652 -3.24 -9.20 -7.87
CA TYR A 652 -4.12 -8.58 -6.88
C TYR A 652 -5.58 -9.02 -6.99
N PHE A 653 -6.00 -9.52 -8.15
CA PHE A 653 -7.32 -10.07 -8.40
C PHE A 653 -7.23 -11.11 -9.53
N ASP A 654 -8.31 -11.86 -9.72
CA ASP A 654 -8.42 -12.83 -10.80
C ASP A 654 -8.97 -12.16 -12.07
N ILE A 655 -8.07 -11.92 -13.04
CA ILE A 655 -8.44 -11.29 -14.31
C ILE A 655 -9.32 -12.19 -15.19
N THR A 656 -9.33 -13.51 -14.94
CA THR A 656 -10.18 -14.45 -15.67
C THR A 656 -11.60 -14.53 -15.10
N ALA A 657 -11.77 -14.14 -13.84
CA ALA A 657 -13.07 -14.01 -13.18
C ALA A 657 -13.69 -12.61 -13.40
N GLU A 658 -12.85 -11.57 -13.45
CA GLU A 658 -13.27 -10.18 -13.66
C GLU A 658 -12.58 -9.55 -14.90
N PRO A 659 -12.79 -10.10 -16.11
CA PRO A 659 -12.08 -9.65 -17.31
C PRO A 659 -12.67 -8.36 -17.90
N PRO A 660 -11.90 -7.61 -18.70
CA PRO A 660 -12.39 -6.48 -19.51
C PRO A 660 -13.16 -6.89 -20.77
N GLY A 661 -13.39 -8.19 -20.99
CA GLY A 661 -14.04 -8.75 -22.17
C GLY A 661 -13.89 -10.28 -22.20
N GLN A 662 -14.00 -10.89 -23.39
CA GLN A 662 -13.96 -12.34 -23.53
C GLN A 662 -12.60 -12.94 -23.12
N VAL A 663 -12.62 -14.15 -22.55
CA VAL A 663 -11.42 -14.88 -22.11
C VAL A 663 -11.22 -16.13 -22.98
N SER A 664 -10.03 -16.30 -23.54
CA SER A 664 -9.62 -17.54 -24.23
C SER A 664 -8.52 -18.25 -23.45
N ARG A 665 -8.56 -19.58 -23.42
CA ARG A 665 -7.56 -20.44 -22.74
C ARG A 665 -6.76 -21.30 -23.71
N SER A 666 -7.06 -21.23 -24.99
CA SER A 666 -6.36 -21.94 -26.05
C SER A 666 -6.38 -21.13 -27.35
N TYR A 667 -5.43 -21.41 -28.25
CA TYR A 667 -5.41 -20.79 -29.57
C TYR A 667 -6.71 -21.04 -30.35
N ARG A 668 -7.27 -22.25 -30.24
CA ARG A 668 -8.52 -22.63 -30.91
C ARG A 668 -9.70 -21.75 -30.45
N GLU A 669 -9.80 -21.50 -29.14
CA GLU A 669 -10.81 -20.58 -28.60
C GLU A 669 -10.59 -19.15 -29.08
N LEU A 670 -9.34 -18.67 -29.09
CA LEU A 670 -9.02 -17.33 -29.58
C LEU A 670 -9.40 -17.17 -31.06
N ALA A 671 -8.99 -18.10 -31.92
CA ALA A 671 -9.29 -18.07 -33.34
C ALA A 671 -10.81 -18.12 -33.59
N TRP A 672 -11.54 -18.98 -32.87
CA TRP A 672 -13.00 -19.04 -32.97
C TRP A 672 -13.69 -17.75 -32.50
N LEU A 673 -13.24 -17.15 -31.39
CA LEU A 673 -13.77 -15.87 -30.90
C LEU A 673 -13.60 -14.77 -31.96
N LEU A 674 -12.39 -14.67 -32.55
CA LEU A 674 -12.07 -13.69 -33.58
C LEU A 674 -12.92 -13.89 -34.85
N ALA A 675 -13.00 -15.12 -35.35
CA ALA A 675 -13.72 -15.45 -36.58
C ALA A 675 -15.26 -15.32 -36.43
N SER A 676 -15.81 -15.69 -35.27
CA SER A 676 -17.26 -15.60 -35.01
C SER A 676 -17.74 -14.17 -34.71
N GLY A 677 -16.81 -13.26 -34.39
CA GLY A 677 -17.16 -11.92 -33.90
C GLY A 677 -17.62 -11.89 -32.44
N GLY A 678 -17.53 -12.99 -31.70
CA GLY A 678 -17.92 -13.05 -30.28
C GLY A 678 -17.12 -12.11 -29.36
N TRP A 679 -15.96 -11.62 -29.80
CA TRP A 679 -15.17 -10.63 -29.08
C TRP A 679 -15.88 -9.26 -28.91
N ARG A 680 -16.93 -8.97 -29.68
CA ARG A 680 -17.69 -7.72 -29.65
C ARG A 680 -19.18 -7.91 -29.36
N ASP A 681 -19.55 -9.02 -28.72
CA ASP A 681 -20.93 -9.29 -28.30
C ASP A 681 -21.38 -8.42 -27.10
N GLU A 682 -22.65 -8.60 -26.71
CA GLU A 682 -23.24 -7.89 -25.57
C GLU A 682 -22.52 -8.20 -24.25
N ASP A 683 -22.08 -9.45 -24.06
CA ASP A 683 -21.34 -9.87 -22.88
C ASP A 683 -19.95 -9.19 -22.79
N SER A 684 -19.22 -9.11 -23.91
CA SER A 684 -17.97 -8.37 -24.01
C SER A 684 -18.16 -6.89 -23.65
N THR A 685 -19.27 -6.28 -24.10
CA THR A 685 -19.62 -4.90 -23.75
C THR A 685 -19.93 -4.75 -22.26
N ARG A 686 -20.76 -5.63 -21.69
CA ARG A 686 -21.09 -5.64 -20.26
C ARG A 686 -19.85 -5.77 -19.38
N LEU A 687 -18.96 -6.72 -19.71
CA LEU A 687 -17.69 -6.93 -19.01
C LEU A 687 -16.79 -5.69 -19.09
N ARG A 688 -16.65 -5.11 -20.28
CA ARG A 688 -15.86 -3.88 -20.50
C ARG A 688 -16.43 -2.69 -19.73
N THR A 689 -17.75 -2.51 -19.68
CA THR A 689 -18.39 -1.43 -18.91
C THR A 689 -18.08 -1.56 -17.42
N ALA A 690 -18.24 -2.75 -16.83
CA ALA A 690 -17.91 -3.00 -15.43
C ALA A 690 -16.41 -2.75 -15.14
N PHE A 691 -15.55 -3.18 -16.05
CA PHE A 691 -14.10 -2.96 -15.94
C PHE A 691 -13.73 -1.47 -16.00
N ARG A 692 -14.31 -0.71 -16.93
CA ARG A 692 -14.12 0.75 -17.05
C ARG A 692 -14.57 1.48 -15.79
N GLN A 693 -15.74 1.14 -15.23
CA GLN A 693 -16.23 1.72 -13.98
C GLN A 693 -15.24 1.51 -12.83
N ARG A 694 -14.58 0.34 -12.78
CA ARG A 694 -13.59 0.01 -11.74
C ARG A 694 -12.23 0.68 -11.95
N PHE A 695 -11.73 0.75 -13.19
CA PHE A 695 -10.33 1.07 -13.48
C PHE A 695 -10.08 2.37 -14.24
N CYS A 696 -11.10 3.00 -14.83
CA CYS A 696 -10.98 4.23 -15.61
C CYS A 696 -11.61 5.45 -14.89
N ALA A 697 -12.02 5.30 -13.62
CA ALA A 697 -12.85 6.27 -12.91
C ALA A 697 -12.26 7.69 -12.79
N TYR A 698 -10.93 7.85 -12.87
CA TYR A 698 -10.26 9.16 -12.75
C TYR A 698 -9.72 9.69 -14.10
N ASP A 699 -9.86 8.92 -15.19
CA ASP A 699 -9.39 9.30 -16.53
C ASP A 699 -10.52 10.04 -17.28
N ASP A 700 -10.48 11.37 -17.27
CA ASP A 700 -11.49 12.25 -17.90
C ASP A 700 -10.92 13.15 -19.03
N GLY A 701 -9.67 12.88 -19.46
CA GLY A 701 -8.98 13.70 -20.46
C GLY A 701 -8.23 14.92 -19.91
N ARG A 702 -8.21 15.13 -18.58
CA ARG A 702 -7.57 16.29 -17.93
C ARG A 702 -6.58 15.92 -16.82
N ALA A 703 -6.07 14.69 -16.81
CA ALA A 703 -5.17 14.20 -15.78
C ALA A 703 -3.85 14.99 -15.74
N ALA A 704 -3.26 15.29 -16.91
CA ALA A 704 -2.03 16.08 -17.00
C ALA A 704 -2.24 17.51 -16.46
N GLU A 705 -3.38 18.13 -16.77
CA GLU A 705 -3.71 19.48 -16.29
C GLU A 705 -3.88 19.50 -14.78
N ARG A 706 -4.59 18.52 -14.22
CA ARG A 706 -4.74 18.37 -12.76
C ARG A 706 -3.39 18.25 -12.06
N VAL A 707 -2.46 17.45 -12.60
CA VAL A 707 -1.12 17.31 -12.01
C VAL A 707 -0.41 18.65 -11.98
N VAL A 708 -0.41 19.39 -13.10
CA VAL A 708 0.28 20.69 -13.17
C VAL A 708 -0.33 21.70 -12.21
N ARG A 709 -1.65 21.89 -12.26
CA ARG A 709 -2.36 22.85 -11.40
C ARG A 709 -2.21 22.51 -9.92
N ARG A 710 -2.52 21.28 -9.54
CA ARG A 710 -2.53 20.87 -8.13
C ARG A 710 -1.15 20.69 -7.53
N LEU A 711 -0.25 20.01 -8.23
CA LEU A 711 1.02 19.57 -7.65
C LEU A 711 2.19 20.50 -7.98
N LEU A 712 2.13 21.26 -9.08
CA LEU A 712 3.22 22.18 -9.48
C LEU A 712 2.88 23.65 -9.23
N LEU A 713 1.61 24.05 -9.33
CA LEU A 713 1.17 25.43 -9.10
C LEU A 713 0.50 25.65 -7.72
N GLY A 714 0.05 24.58 -7.05
CA GLY A 714 -0.62 24.67 -5.75
C GLY A 714 -2.06 25.19 -5.83
N GLU A 715 -2.69 25.08 -6.99
CA GLU A 715 -4.11 25.41 -7.21
C GLU A 715 -5.01 24.25 -6.74
N ASP A 716 -6.27 24.54 -6.41
CA ASP A 716 -7.27 23.50 -6.14
C ASP A 716 -8.24 23.35 -7.33
N PRO A 717 -7.99 22.38 -8.24
CA PRO A 717 -8.87 22.16 -9.39
C PRO A 717 -10.15 21.36 -9.05
N GLY A 718 -10.37 20.98 -7.78
CA GLY A 718 -11.42 20.05 -7.35
C GLY A 718 -11.04 18.57 -7.51
N GLU A 719 -11.83 17.68 -6.92
CA GLU A 719 -11.69 16.22 -7.13
C GLU A 719 -12.30 15.81 -8.48
N PRO A 720 -11.76 14.77 -9.16
CA PRO A 720 -12.38 14.25 -10.37
C PRO A 720 -13.81 13.80 -10.05
N SER A 721 -14.78 14.31 -10.80
CA SER A 721 -16.16 13.80 -10.74
C SER A 721 -16.18 12.38 -11.30
N PRO A 722 -16.96 11.44 -10.72
CA PRO A 722 -17.14 10.13 -11.33
C PRO A 722 -17.61 10.32 -12.77
N VAL A 723 -16.84 9.85 -13.74
CA VAL A 723 -17.24 9.95 -15.15
C VAL A 723 -18.53 9.16 -15.31
N SER A 724 -19.65 9.83 -15.62
CA SER A 724 -20.83 9.15 -16.13
C SER A 724 -20.44 8.60 -17.50
N VAL A 725 -20.24 7.28 -17.58
CA VAL A 725 -19.91 6.60 -18.83
C VAL A 725 -21.01 6.94 -19.85
N PRO A 726 -20.72 7.67 -20.93
CA PRO A 726 -21.71 7.92 -21.97
C PRO A 726 -22.13 6.57 -22.55
N GLY A 727 -23.43 6.31 -22.62
CA GLY A 727 -23.96 5.16 -23.34
C GLY A 727 -23.57 5.23 -24.83
N PRO A 728 -23.56 4.09 -25.53
CA PRO A 728 -23.16 4.03 -26.93
C PRO A 728 -23.96 5.06 -27.75
N ALA A 729 -23.25 5.88 -28.53
CA ALA A 729 -23.88 6.75 -29.51
C ALA A 729 -24.64 5.85 -30.50
N ALA A 730 -25.98 5.92 -30.45
CA ALA A 730 -26.82 5.26 -31.44
C ALA A 730 -26.39 5.76 -32.83
N GLY A 731 -25.94 4.84 -33.67
CA GLY A 731 -25.67 5.14 -35.07
C GLY A 731 -26.93 5.72 -35.70
N HIS A 732 -26.78 6.90 -36.30
CA HIS A 732 -27.81 7.47 -37.16
C HIS A 732 -28.11 6.47 -38.29
N ASP A 733 -29.33 5.93 -38.28
CA ASP A 733 -29.93 5.17 -39.38
C ASP A 733 -29.92 6.04 -40.65
N LEU A 734 -29.04 5.71 -41.60
CA LEU A 734 -29.06 6.22 -42.96
C LEU A 734 -29.86 5.28 -43.86
N LEU A 735 -31.12 5.00 -43.54
CA LEU A 735 -32.03 4.29 -44.44
C LEU A 735 -33.50 4.70 -44.18
N ALA A 736 -33.89 5.90 -44.62
CA ALA A 736 -35.29 6.22 -44.93
C ALA A 736 -35.39 7.50 -45.78
N SER A 737 -35.27 7.34 -47.10
CA SER A 737 -35.84 8.30 -48.06
C SER A 737 -36.28 7.54 -49.32
N THR A 738 -37.42 6.86 -49.19
CA THR A 738 -38.53 6.85 -50.16
C THR A 738 -39.82 6.77 -49.38
#